data_AF-A0A8C5AK30-F1
#
_entry.id   AF-A0A8C5AK30-F1
#
_cell.length_a   1.000
_cell.length_b   1.000
_cell.length_c   1.000
_cell.angle_alpha   90.00
_cell.angle_beta   90.00
_cell.angle_gamma   90.00
#
_symmetry.space_group_name_H-M   'P 1'
#
loop_
_entity.id
_entity.type
_entity.pdbx_description
1 polymer ?
#
loop_
_entity_poly.entity_id
_entity_poly.type
_entity_poly.pdbx_seq_one_letter_code
_entity_poly.pdbx_strand_id
1 'polypeptide(L)'
;MHHYATKVSDGMALQLGCLEIRRFCKDLSLNALEKKSNIELLEKDIGLDVFFPRELIVSMKPKQLRKMIQQTFQGYYTLTEELCIARFFTTLAQCYSFTQESFPCQLVQGWSLSIDLVISPDGISQRADKESLVSHHFPSINELTMLTFSAPPLQPLSVNISSMAMAENMADIIDGYCRLQTNSENSLIVRPNKGPHLPPHPLFSTPLTPLYPTHSSLPHSLLSTSLSLLYGDFIICSDIYDEIPDEARSRDDIVLGRILGEGFFGEVHDGIYKDPTGERIRVAVKTCKDCSADVKEKFLSEAVLMKTLNHQHIVRLVGVIEWDPVWIVMELYEHGELGSYLVQHQRSLTPATLSLYCVQVCKAMAYLEGLNMVHRDIAVRNVLVASPDCVKLGDFGLSRFIEEEDYYKASLTRLPIKWMAPESINFRRFTTASDVWMFGVFVWEVLSLGQQPFFWMENGQVINHLEAGTRLPKPDLCPPPLYSLLGRCWAYQPAARPKFSQLVCTLSRSPWERERESVEDTLWRQKQDMLRDREWLEQEERQLVHTHPLKVCMSTYLRVTERGVFVGSCVYRLLCVCVCVCGCVCLCVCVCVCVMSKPLPTAEMDRSGDQVYSSVMEMVKEVVRLKNDVKTLSASEYPTAVKAVGVNLRTLIQSVDEILPTLHSSVRNEIKGTERLLNKDLGELISKMRLAQQNAVTSLRQDCQRQMLAAAHTLAVDSKSLLDAVDQARVRANLARPAAAAAAAATAPADGATARPDSESGLDSDLEA
;
A
#
# COMPACT_ATOMS: atom_id res chain seq x y z
N MET A 1 -14.26 -20.60 -33.88
CA MET A 1 -13.38 -20.45 -35.07
C MET A 1 -12.47 -21.67 -35.27
N HIS A 2 -11.50 -21.97 -34.39
CA HIS A 2 -10.45 -22.98 -34.66
C HIS A 2 -10.92 -24.37 -35.17
N HIS A 3 -11.99 -24.98 -34.62
CA HIS A 3 -12.52 -26.26 -35.13
C HIS A 3 -13.03 -26.23 -36.59
N TYR A 4 -13.30 -25.04 -37.14
CA TYR A 4 -13.79 -24.84 -38.50
C TYR A 4 -12.83 -24.01 -39.36
N ALA A 5 -11.63 -23.69 -38.83
CA ALA A 5 -10.60 -22.89 -39.50
C ALA A 5 -10.28 -23.38 -40.92
N THR A 6 -10.19 -24.69 -41.10
CA THR A 6 -9.88 -25.36 -42.37
C THR A 6 -11.01 -25.34 -43.40
N LYS A 7 -12.22 -24.87 -43.04
CA LYS A 7 -13.40 -24.78 -43.91
C LYS A 7 -13.71 -23.35 -44.37
N VAL A 8 -12.89 -22.38 -43.99
CA VAL A 8 -13.12 -20.94 -44.18
C VAL A 8 -12.02 -20.37 -45.07
N SER A 9 -12.36 -19.50 -46.03
CA SER A 9 -11.37 -18.86 -46.90
C SER A 9 -10.57 -17.78 -46.16
N ASP A 10 -9.33 -17.51 -46.57
CA ASP A 10 -8.48 -16.47 -45.99
C ASP A 10 -9.20 -15.10 -45.87
N GLY A 11 -9.96 -14.71 -46.89
CA GLY A 11 -10.74 -13.48 -46.89
C GLY A 11 -11.84 -13.48 -45.83
N MET A 12 -12.58 -14.59 -45.68
CA MET A 12 -13.62 -14.74 -44.66
C MET A 12 -13.02 -14.79 -43.24
N ALA A 13 -11.89 -15.48 -43.07
CA ALA A 13 -11.15 -15.54 -41.81
C ALA A 13 -10.63 -14.16 -41.39
N LEU A 14 -10.14 -13.35 -42.33
CA LEU A 14 -9.79 -11.94 -42.10
C LEU A 14 -11.01 -11.12 -41.66
N GLN A 15 -12.17 -11.29 -42.31
CA GLN A 15 -13.39 -10.56 -41.96
C GLN A 15 -13.88 -10.90 -40.55
N LEU A 16 -13.99 -12.19 -40.22
CA LEU A 16 -14.41 -12.67 -38.90
C LEU A 16 -13.43 -12.23 -37.80
N GLY A 17 -12.13 -12.34 -38.03
CA GLY A 17 -11.12 -11.90 -37.07
C GLY A 17 -11.09 -10.38 -36.87
N CYS A 18 -11.25 -9.58 -37.92
CA CYS A 18 -11.33 -8.11 -37.78
C CYS A 18 -12.62 -7.64 -37.08
N LEU A 19 -13.75 -8.32 -37.28
CA LEU A 19 -14.98 -8.08 -36.53
C LEU A 19 -14.79 -8.39 -35.04
N GLU A 20 -14.12 -9.51 -34.73
CA GLU A 20 -13.82 -9.89 -33.34
C GLU A 20 -12.81 -8.93 -32.69
N ILE A 21 -11.77 -8.48 -33.40
CA ILE A 21 -10.87 -7.42 -32.90
C ILE A 21 -11.65 -6.13 -32.60
N ARG A 22 -12.62 -5.74 -33.45
CA ARG A 22 -13.41 -4.52 -33.22
C ARG A 22 -14.34 -4.65 -32.01
N ARG A 23 -14.91 -5.85 -31.81
CA ARG A 23 -15.75 -6.21 -30.65
C ARG A 23 -14.92 -6.24 -29.35
N PHE A 24 -13.74 -6.84 -29.39
CA PHE A 24 -12.83 -7.01 -28.26
C PHE A 24 -12.18 -5.67 -27.85
N CYS A 25 -11.59 -4.95 -28.80
CA CYS A 25 -10.99 -3.63 -28.59
C CYS A 25 -12.04 -2.51 -28.78
N LYS A 26 -13.11 -2.51 -27.98
CA LYS A 26 -14.28 -1.68 -28.31
C LYS A 26 -14.09 -0.16 -28.22
N ASP A 27 -13.12 0.27 -27.40
CA ASP A 27 -12.76 1.68 -27.15
C ASP A 27 -11.67 2.20 -28.11
N LEU A 28 -11.26 1.38 -29.09
CA LEU A 28 -10.15 1.67 -30.00
C LEU A 28 -10.50 2.79 -31.00
N SER A 29 -9.60 3.77 -31.13
CA SER A 29 -9.82 4.97 -31.97
C SER A 29 -10.02 4.63 -33.46
N LEU A 30 -10.62 5.55 -34.21
CA LEU A 30 -11.02 5.31 -35.61
C LEU A 30 -9.86 4.88 -36.55
N ASN A 31 -8.60 5.21 -36.20
CA ASN A 31 -7.41 4.82 -36.96
C ASN A 31 -6.38 4.05 -36.11
N ALA A 32 -6.74 3.55 -34.91
CA ALA A 32 -5.72 3.05 -33.98
C ALA A 32 -4.94 1.83 -34.48
N LEU A 33 -5.48 0.96 -35.34
CA LEU A 33 -4.72 -0.13 -35.96
C LEU A 33 -3.84 0.30 -37.16
N GLU A 34 -3.99 1.53 -37.67
CA GLU A 34 -3.03 2.08 -38.65
C GLU A 34 -1.66 2.35 -38.01
N LYS A 35 -1.65 2.63 -36.70
CA LYS A 35 -0.41 2.84 -35.94
C LYS A 35 0.36 1.53 -35.82
N LYS A 36 1.58 1.52 -36.38
CA LYS A 36 2.50 0.37 -36.37
C LYS A 36 2.67 -0.26 -34.97
N SER A 37 2.77 0.53 -33.90
CA SER A 37 2.92 0.01 -32.54
C SER A 37 1.69 -0.70 -32.01
N ASN A 38 0.50 -0.28 -32.41
CA ASN A 38 -0.76 -0.84 -31.91
C ASN A 38 -1.03 -2.21 -32.53
N ILE A 39 -0.70 -2.38 -33.82
CA ILE A 39 -0.74 -3.70 -34.45
C ILE A 39 0.46 -4.58 -34.06
N GLU A 40 1.61 -4.01 -33.72
CA GLU A 40 2.72 -4.77 -33.13
C GLU A 40 2.41 -5.26 -31.71
N LEU A 41 1.64 -4.51 -30.92
CA LEU A 41 1.11 -4.94 -29.62
C LEU A 41 0.10 -6.08 -29.78
N LEU A 42 -0.83 -5.96 -30.76
CA LEU A 42 -1.76 -7.02 -31.12
C LEU A 42 -1.03 -8.30 -31.56
N GLU A 43 0.04 -8.16 -32.35
CA GLU A 43 0.80 -9.28 -32.93
C GLU A 43 1.71 -9.99 -31.92
N LYS A 44 2.45 -9.24 -31.11
CA LYS A 44 3.46 -9.80 -30.19
C LYS A 44 2.94 -10.14 -28.81
N ASP A 45 2.08 -9.28 -28.28
CA ASP A 45 1.61 -9.40 -26.91
C ASP A 45 0.26 -10.12 -26.87
N ILE A 46 -0.69 -9.73 -27.74
CA ILE A 46 -2.04 -10.33 -27.68
C ILE A 46 -2.12 -11.71 -28.33
N GLY A 47 -1.30 -11.97 -29.34
CA GLY A 47 -1.38 -13.15 -30.18
C GLY A 47 -2.44 -12.98 -31.27
N LEU A 48 -2.05 -13.12 -32.54
CA LEU A 48 -2.99 -13.08 -33.66
C LEU A 48 -3.89 -14.33 -33.70
N ASP A 49 -3.44 -15.43 -33.11
CA ASP A 49 -4.13 -16.72 -33.00
C ASP A 49 -5.44 -16.62 -32.18
N VAL A 50 -5.54 -15.66 -31.26
CA VAL A 50 -6.80 -15.35 -30.55
C VAL A 50 -7.93 -14.93 -31.51
N PHE A 51 -7.58 -14.28 -32.63
CA PHE A 51 -8.55 -13.70 -33.59
C PHE A 51 -8.60 -14.44 -34.92
N PHE A 52 -7.49 -15.04 -35.35
CA PHE A 52 -7.31 -15.60 -36.68
C PHE A 52 -6.91 -17.09 -36.61
N PRO A 53 -7.36 -17.92 -37.56
CA PRO A 53 -6.93 -19.31 -37.63
C PRO A 53 -5.42 -19.43 -37.89
N ARG A 54 -4.77 -20.43 -37.30
CA ARG A 54 -3.32 -20.66 -37.41
C ARG A 54 -2.88 -20.85 -38.86
N GLU A 55 -3.75 -21.45 -39.67
CA GLU A 55 -3.57 -21.66 -41.10
C GLU A 55 -3.35 -20.34 -41.84
N LEU A 56 -4.15 -19.31 -41.56
CA LEU A 56 -4.02 -17.96 -42.13
C LEU A 56 -2.76 -17.24 -41.65
N ILE A 57 -2.39 -17.43 -40.37
CA ILE A 57 -1.21 -16.80 -39.78
C ILE A 57 0.07 -17.37 -40.40
N VAL A 58 0.11 -18.67 -40.67
CA VAL A 58 1.27 -19.38 -41.24
C VAL A 58 1.31 -19.28 -42.78
N SER A 59 0.17 -19.13 -43.47
CA SER A 59 0.13 -19.01 -44.94
C SER A 59 0.69 -17.70 -45.48
N MET A 60 0.73 -16.64 -44.67
CA MET A 60 1.16 -15.29 -45.08
C MET A 60 2.44 -14.82 -44.38
N LYS A 61 3.25 -14.01 -45.08
CA LYS A 61 4.37 -13.30 -44.44
C LYS A 61 3.82 -12.26 -43.44
N PRO A 62 4.41 -12.07 -42.24
CA PRO A 62 3.85 -11.17 -41.21
C PRO A 62 3.55 -9.75 -41.69
N LYS A 63 4.44 -9.14 -42.50
CA LYS A 63 4.21 -7.80 -43.10
C LYS A 63 3.01 -7.76 -44.07
N GLN A 64 2.71 -8.85 -44.76
CA GLN A 64 1.57 -8.97 -45.67
C GLN A 64 0.28 -9.16 -44.87
N LEU A 65 0.27 -10.09 -43.91
CA LEU A 65 -0.85 -10.33 -43.01
C LEU A 65 -1.26 -9.03 -42.27
N ARG A 66 -0.28 -8.31 -41.71
CA ARG A 66 -0.47 -7.01 -41.06
C ARG A 66 -1.20 -6.00 -41.96
N LYS A 67 -0.80 -5.90 -43.23
CA LYS A 67 -1.44 -5.01 -44.21
C LYS A 67 -2.87 -5.45 -44.53
N MET A 68 -3.11 -6.76 -44.68
CA MET A 68 -4.45 -7.30 -44.91
C MET A 68 -5.38 -7.00 -43.73
N ILE A 69 -4.93 -7.24 -42.49
CA ILE A 69 -5.69 -6.92 -41.27
C ILE A 69 -6.06 -5.44 -41.23
N GLN A 70 -5.11 -4.53 -41.50
CA GLN A 70 -5.37 -3.08 -41.53
C GLN A 70 -6.42 -2.71 -42.60
N GLN A 71 -6.28 -3.23 -43.81
CA GLN A 71 -7.21 -2.96 -44.92
C GLN A 71 -8.62 -3.52 -44.65
N THR A 72 -8.73 -4.72 -44.08
CA THR A 72 -10.02 -5.33 -43.73
C THR A 72 -10.68 -4.61 -42.54
N PHE A 73 -9.91 -4.20 -41.53
CA PHE A 73 -10.44 -3.49 -40.36
C PHE A 73 -11.02 -2.11 -40.69
N GLN A 74 -10.52 -1.42 -41.71
CA GLN A 74 -11.11 -0.18 -42.25
C GLN A 74 -12.56 -0.37 -42.74
N GLY A 75 -13.05 -1.60 -42.95
CA GLY A 75 -14.47 -1.87 -43.22
C GLY A 75 -15.38 -1.93 -41.98
N TYR A 76 -14.78 -1.97 -40.78
CA TYR A 76 -15.49 -2.31 -39.52
C TYR A 76 -15.24 -1.35 -38.35
N TYR A 77 -14.24 -0.45 -38.42
CA TYR A 77 -13.85 0.43 -37.32
C TYR A 77 -14.98 1.31 -36.74
N THR A 78 -16.00 1.68 -37.53
CA THR A 78 -17.15 2.48 -37.08
C THR A 78 -18.27 1.68 -36.40
N LEU A 79 -18.19 0.34 -36.37
CA LEU A 79 -19.27 -0.49 -35.85
C LEU A 79 -19.31 -0.51 -34.32
N THR A 80 -20.53 -0.59 -33.77
CA THR A 80 -20.77 -0.88 -32.35
C THR A 80 -20.55 -2.36 -32.05
N GLU A 81 -20.46 -2.71 -30.76
CA GLU A 81 -20.30 -4.11 -30.31
C GLU A 81 -21.41 -5.02 -30.84
N GLU A 82 -22.68 -4.58 -30.74
CA GLU A 82 -23.85 -5.30 -31.27
C GLU A 82 -23.79 -5.48 -32.79
N LEU A 83 -23.42 -4.43 -33.55
CA LEU A 83 -23.29 -4.52 -35.01
C LEU A 83 -22.11 -5.41 -35.43
N CYS A 84 -21.04 -5.49 -34.64
CA CYS A 84 -19.96 -6.44 -34.86
C CYS A 84 -20.45 -7.88 -34.69
N ILE A 85 -21.19 -8.16 -33.60
CA ILE A 85 -21.77 -9.49 -33.33
C ILE A 85 -22.76 -9.89 -34.43
N ALA A 86 -23.69 -9.00 -34.80
CA ALA A 86 -24.66 -9.24 -35.86
C ALA A 86 -23.97 -9.55 -37.20
N ARG A 87 -22.98 -8.73 -37.61
CA ARG A 87 -22.20 -8.98 -38.83
C ARG A 87 -21.35 -10.23 -38.74
N PHE A 88 -20.80 -10.57 -37.58
CA PHE A 88 -20.02 -11.79 -37.38
C PHE A 88 -20.88 -13.03 -37.66
N PHE A 89 -22.07 -13.10 -37.07
CA PHE A 89 -23.02 -14.18 -37.34
C PHE A 89 -23.53 -14.18 -38.79
N THR A 90 -23.84 -13.02 -39.39
CA THR A 90 -24.20 -12.95 -40.84
C THR A 90 -23.07 -13.43 -41.76
N THR A 91 -21.82 -13.16 -41.39
CA THR A 91 -20.63 -13.57 -42.15
C THR A 91 -20.40 -15.08 -41.99
N LEU A 92 -20.46 -15.60 -40.77
CA LEU A 92 -20.33 -17.02 -40.45
C LEU A 92 -21.45 -17.88 -41.09
N ALA A 93 -22.67 -17.36 -41.16
CA ALA A 93 -23.83 -18.08 -41.71
C ALA A 93 -23.65 -18.53 -43.16
N GLN A 94 -22.79 -17.84 -43.93
CA GLN A 94 -22.50 -18.16 -45.33
C GLN A 94 -21.72 -19.47 -45.51
N CYS A 95 -21.03 -19.95 -44.47
CA CYS A 95 -20.23 -21.18 -44.50
C CYS A 95 -20.57 -22.18 -43.37
N TYR A 96 -21.34 -21.77 -42.36
CA TYR A 96 -21.72 -22.61 -41.23
C TYR A 96 -23.11 -22.29 -40.69
N SER A 97 -24.00 -23.28 -40.70
CA SER A 97 -25.36 -23.19 -40.15
C SER A 97 -25.36 -23.37 -38.63
N PHE A 98 -24.86 -22.39 -37.88
CA PHE A 98 -24.83 -22.43 -36.40
C PHE A 98 -26.21 -22.47 -35.74
N THR A 99 -27.29 -22.26 -36.50
CA THR A 99 -28.68 -22.34 -36.05
C THR A 99 -29.28 -23.73 -36.14
N GLN A 100 -28.53 -24.76 -36.55
CA GLN A 100 -29.04 -26.14 -36.64
C GLN A 100 -28.00 -27.14 -36.12
N GLU A 101 -28.48 -28.17 -35.44
CA GLU A 101 -27.71 -29.37 -35.12
C GLU A 101 -28.18 -30.54 -36.00
N SER A 102 -27.28 -31.46 -36.33
CA SER A 102 -27.55 -32.57 -37.25
C SER A 102 -27.10 -33.88 -36.63
N PHE A 103 -28.02 -34.82 -36.49
CA PHE A 103 -27.84 -36.09 -35.78
C PHE A 103 -27.99 -37.26 -36.76
N PRO A 104 -26.92 -38.04 -37.01
CA PRO A 104 -27.03 -39.22 -37.86
C PRO A 104 -27.80 -40.32 -37.12
N CYS A 105 -28.97 -40.68 -37.63
CA CYS A 105 -29.85 -41.68 -37.03
C CYS A 105 -30.49 -42.58 -38.11
N GLN A 106 -31.24 -43.60 -37.69
CA GLN A 106 -32.07 -44.39 -38.60
C GLN A 106 -33.55 -44.18 -38.27
N LEU A 107 -34.31 -43.64 -39.20
CA LEU A 107 -35.77 -43.53 -39.05
C LEU A 107 -36.40 -44.92 -39.14
N VAL A 108 -37.29 -45.25 -38.21
CA VAL A 108 -37.96 -46.55 -38.11
C VAL A 108 -39.46 -46.37 -38.40
N GLN A 109 -39.84 -46.56 -39.67
CA GLN A 109 -41.23 -46.54 -40.14
C GLN A 109 -41.55 -47.83 -40.91
N GLY A 110 -41.47 -48.97 -40.21
CA GLY A 110 -41.61 -50.31 -40.79
C GLY A 110 -40.34 -50.85 -41.49
N TRP A 111 -39.49 -49.95 -41.98
CA TRP A 111 -38.14 -50.23 -42.48
C TRP A 111 -37.17 -49.20 -41.86
N SER A 112 -35.88 -49.51 -41.76
CA SER A 112 -34.86 -48.59 -41.25
C SER A 112 -34.17 -47.81 -42.38
N LEU A 113 -34.28 -46.48 -42.37
CA LEU A 113 -33.61 -45.59 -43.32
C LEU A 113 -32.60 -44.72 -42.58
N SER A 114 -31.33 -44.77 -42.99
CA SER A 114 -30.28 -43.90 -42.41
C SER A 114 -30.41 -42.47 -42.96
N ILE A 115 -30.53 -41.49 -42.07
CA ILE A 115 -30.74 -40.07 -42.36
C ILE A 115 -29.93 -39.19 -41.39
N ASP A 116 -29.71 -37.93 -41.75
CA ASP A 116 -29.40 -36.89 -40.75
C ASP A 116 -30.70 -36.22 -40.31
N LEU A 117 -31.03 -36.31 -39.02
CA LEU A 117 -32.10 -35.52 -38.42
C LEU A 117 -31.57 -34.15 -38.04
N VAL A 118 -32.11 -33.10 -38.63
CA VAL A 118 -31.67 -31.71 -38.45
C VAL A 118 -32.67 -30.99 -37.56
N ILE A 119 -32.21 -30.53 -36.40
CA ILE A 119 -33.02 -29.79 -35.42
C ILE A 119 -32.60 -28.32 -35.48
N SER A 120 -33.55 -27.42 -35.70
CA SER A 120 -33.33 -25.97 -35.84
C SER A 120 -34.53 -25.18 -35.26
N PRO A 121 -34.45 -23.85 -35.08
CA PRO A 121 -35.58 -23.04 -34.62
C PRO A 121 -36.86 -23.18 -35.46
N ASP A 122 -36.73 -23.49 -36.76
CA ASP A 122 -37.87 -23.65 -37.68
C ASP A 122 -38.58 -25.01 -37.50
N GLY A 123 -37.92 -25.99 -36.85
CA GLY A 123 -38.47 -27.31 -36.58
C GLY A 123 -37.43 -28.44 -36.69
N ILE A 124 -37.95 -29.67 -36.71
CA ILE A 124 -37.19 -30.90 -36.94
C ILE A 124 -37.38 -31.30 -38.41
N SER A 125 -36.29 -31.48 -39.16
CA SER A 125 -36.32 -31.87 -40.56
C SER A 125 -35.40 -33.05 -40.87
N GLN A 126 -35.64 -33.75 -41.99
CA GLN A 126 -34.83 -34.89 -42.42
C GLN A 126 -33.97 -34.50 -43.62
N ARG A 127 -32.68 -34.87 -43.59
CA ARG A 127 -31.76 -34.68 -44.71
C ARG A 127 -31.29 -36.05 -45.21
N ALA A 128 -31.65 -36.36 -46.44
CA ALA A 128 -31.12 -37.47 -47.23
C ALA A 128 -30.55 -36.88 -48.54
N ASP A 129 -29.40 -37.40 -48.99
CA ASP A 129 -28.57 -36.88 -50.09
C ASP A 129 -29.13 -35.68 -50.92
N LYS A 130 -28.85 -34.48 -50.40
CA LYS A 130 -29.06 -33.15 -51.01
C LYS A 130 -30.48 -32.58 -51.11
N GLU A 131 -31.53 -33.27 -50.67
CA GLU A 131 -32.86 -32.65 -50.50
C GLU A 131 -33.41 -32.82 -49.07
N SER A 132 -33.93 -31.73 -48.50
CA SER A 132 -34.56 -31.72 -47.18
C SER A 132 -36.03 -32.11 -47.32
N LEU A 133 -36.44 -33.25 -46.76
CA LEU A 133 -37.83 -33.68 -46.77
C LEU A 133 -38.44 -33.61 -45.36
N VAL A 134 -39.64 -33.00 -45.31
CA VAL A 134 -40.52 -32.84 -44.13
C VAL A 134 -39.93 -31.94 -43.02
N SER A 135 -40.78 -31.06 -42.48
CA SER A 135 -40.50 -30.28 -41.27
C SER A 135 -41.62 -30.52 -40.24
N HIS A 136 -41.25 -30.82 -39.00
CA HIS A 136 -42.16 -30.88 -37.85
C HIS A 136 -41.91 -29.66 -36.95
N HIS A 137 -42.92 -28.82 -36.73
CA HIS A 137 -42.81 -27.68 -35.81
C HIS A 137 -43.01 -28.12 -34.35
N PHE A 138 -42.17 -27.62 -33.43
CA PHE A 138 -42.19 -27.99 -32.01
C PHE A 138 -43.55 -27.85 -31.28
N PRO A 139 -44.45 -26.90 -31.60
CA PRO A 139 -45.76 -26.80 -30.93
C PRO A 139 -46.70 -27.97 -31.24
N SER A 140 -46.34 -28.87 -32.16
CA SER A 140 -47.08 -30.10 -32.44
C SER A 140 -46.61 -31.32 -31.63
N ILE A 141 -45.50 -31.22 -30.89
CA ILE A 141 -44.91 -32.33 -30.12
C ILE A 141 -45.51 -32.34 -28.71
N ASN A 142 -46.24 -33.42 -28.40
CA ASN A 142 -46.99 -33.53 -27.13
C ASN A 142 -46.25 -34.35 -26.05
N GLU A 143 -45.32 -35.22 -26.44
CA GLU A 143 -44.63 -36.14 -25.54
C GLU A 143 -43.26 -36.53 -26.11
N LEU A 144 -42.22 -36.48 -25.28
CA LEU A 144 -40.89 -37.02 -25.58
C LEU A 144 -40.61 -38.23 -24.68
N THR A 145 -40.79 -39.43 -25.24
CA THR A 145 -40.17 -40.65 -24.69
C THR A 145 -38.83 -40.87 -25.39
N MET A 146 -37.82 -41.39 -24.68
CA MET A 146 -36.41 -41.48 -25.10
C MET A 146 -36.09 -42.10 -26.49
N LEU A 147 -37.06 -42.70 -27.20
CA LEU A 147 -36.92 -43.21 -28.58
C LEU A 147 -38.18 -42.97 -29.45
N THR A 148 -39.11 -42.09 -29.04
CA THR A 148 -40.39 -41.89 -29.76
C THR A 148 -40.99 -40.51 -29.49
N PHE A 149 -41.36 -39.78 -30.57
CA PHE A 149 -42.02 -38.48 -30.50
C PHE A 149 -43.43 -38.54 -31.11
N SER A 150 -44.43 -38.01 -30.40
CA SER A 150 -45.84 -38.03 -30.81
C SER A 150 -46.32 -36.64 -31.22
N ALA A 151 -46.78 -36.50 -32.47
CA ALA A 151 -47.27 -35.23 -33.03
C ALA A 151 -48.57 -35.41 -33.84
N PRO A 152 -49.74 -34.97 -33.32
CA PRO A 152 -51.01 -35.09 -34.04
C PRO A 152 -51.00 -34.28 -35.35
N PRO A 153 -51.58 -34.78 -36.46
CA PRO A 153 -52.37 -36.02 -36.60
C PRO A 153 -51.57 -37.23 -37.10
N LEU A 154 -50.23 -37.22 -37.00
CA LEU A 154 -49.34 -38.19 -37.64
C LEU A 154 -48.79 -39.23 -36.65
N GLN A 155 -48.34 -40.36 -37.20
CA GLN A 155 -47.84 -41.50 -36.44
C GLN A 155 -46.57 -41.17 -35.62
N PRO A 156 -46.34 -41.86 -34.49
CA PRO A 156 -45.15 -41.66 -33.67
C PRO A 156 -43.85 -41.83 -34.47
N LEU A 157 -43.01 -40.80 -34.47
CA LEU A 157 -41.69 -40.83 -35.12
C LEU A 157 -40.72 -41.58 -34.21
N SER A 158 -40.26 -42.76 -34.65
CA SER A 158 -39.27 -43.57 -33.94
C SER A 158 -37.93 -43.51 -34.65
N VAL A 159 -36.85 -43.23 -33.91
CA VAL A 159 -35.49 -43.13 -34.45
C VAL A 159 -34.53 -44.05 -33.68
N ASN A 160 -33.69 -44.77 -34.40
CA ASN A 160 -32.60 -45.56 -33.85
C ASN A 160 -31.30 -44.74 -33.88
N ILE A 161 -30.58 -44.71 -32.77
CA ILE A 161 -29.51 -43.75 -32.46
C ILE A 161 -28.28 -44.53 -31.99
N SER A 162 -27.08 -44.11 -32.39
CA SER A 162 -25.84 -44.86 -32.13
C SER A 162 -25.38 -44.90 -30.67
N SER A 163 -25.91 -44.06 -29.79
CA SER A 163 -25.57 -44.03 -28.36
C SER A 163 -26.69 -43.41 -27.50
N MET A 164 -26.74 -43.79 -26.22
CA MET A 164 -27.67 -43.19 -25.26
C MET A 164 -27.45 -41.68 -25.09
N ALA A 165 -26.19 -41.24 -25.00
CA ALA A 165 -25.85 -39.83 -24.84
C ALA A 165 -26.34 -38.97 -26.03
N MET A 166 -26.31 -39.51 -27.26
CA MET A 166 -26.88 -38.81 -28.42
C MET A 166 -28.41 -38.74 -28.34
N ALA A 167 -29.08 -39.76 -27.82
CA ALA A 167 -30.54 -39.74 -27.60
C ALA A 167 -30.94 -38.74 -26.49
N GLU A 168 -30.17 -38.66 -25.41
CA GLU A 168 -30.36 -37.70 -24.32
C GLU A 168 -30.19 -36.26 -24.82
N ASN A 169 -29.12 -35.96 -25.57
CA ASN A 169 -28.89 -34.65 -26.17
C ASN A 169 -30.00 -34.26 -27.15
N MET A 170 -30.43 -35.18 -28.03
CA MET A 170 -31.54 -34.93 -28.96
C MET A 170 -32.85 -34.64 -28.23
N ALA A 171 -33.16 -35.37 -27.16
CA ALA A 171 -34.36 -35.15 -26.37
C ALA A 171 -34.32 -33.80 -25.63
N ASP A 172 -33.18 -33.42 -25.05
CA ASP A 172 -33.00 -32.14 -24.34
C ASP A 172 -33.12 -30.93 -25.28
N ILE A 173 -32.52 -30.98 -26.47
CA ILE A 173 -32.62 -29.91 -27.48
C ILE A 173 -34.08 -29.73 -27.94
N ILE A 174 -34.79 -30.82 -28.23
CA ILE A 174 -36.20 -30.75 -28.66
C ILE A 174 -37.08 -30.22 -27.51
N ASP A 175 -36.88 -30.71 -26.28
CA ASP A 175 -37.59 -30.23 -25.10
C ASP A 175 -37.34 -28.74 -24.84
N GLY A 176 -36.08 -28.28 -24.98
CA GLY A 176 -35.69 -26.89 -24.87
C GLY A 176 -36.41 -26.00 -25.90
N TYR A 177 -36.48 -26.42 -27.16
CA TYR A 177 -37.24 -25.69 -28.19
C TYR A 177 -38.75 -25.72 -27.94
N CYS A 178 -39.33 -26.86 -27.52
CA CYS A 178 -40.74 -26.94 -27.13
C CYS A 178 -41.06 -25.98 -25.99
N ARG A 179 -40.25 -25.98 -24.92
CA ARG A 179 -40.38 -25.05 -23.78
C ARG A 179 -40.25 -23.59 -24.19
N LEU A 180 -39.26 -23.26 -25.01
CA LEU A 180 -39.03 -21.90 -25.50
C LEU A 180 -40.17 -21.37 -26.38
N GLN A 181 -40.72 -22.19 -27.30
CA GLN A 181 -41.80 -21.78 -28.21
C GLN A 181 -43.18 -21.78 -27.54
N THR A 182 -43.40 -22.59 -26.50
CA THR A 182 -44.66 -22.61 -25.73
C THR A 182 -44.63 -21.71 -24.48
N ASN A 183 -43.47 -21.15 -24.14
CA ASN A 183 -43.21 -20.42 -22.90
C ASN A 183 -43.57 -21.24 -21.64
N SER A 184 -43.22 -22.53 -21.66
CA SER A 184 -43.47 -23.52 -20.60
C SER A 184 -42.19 -23.83 -19.82
N GLU A 185 -42.27 -23.89 -18.49
CA GLU A 185 -41.16 -24.37 -17.65
C GLU A 185 -41.13 -25.91 -17.52
N ASN A 186 -42.25 -26.58 -17.78
CA ASN A 186 -42.38 -28.03 -17.65
C ASN A 186 -41.71 -28.77 -18.81
N SER A 187 -40.88 -29.76 -18.49
CA SER A 187 -40.26 -30.65 -19.47
C SER A 187 -41.25 -31.72 -19.97
N LEU A 188 -41.19 -32.02 -21.25
CA LEU A 188 -41.94 -33.06 -21.96
C LEU A 188 -41.21 -34.42 -21.93
N ILE A 189 -40.01 -34.50 -21.36
CA ILE A 189 -39.18 -35.71 -21.29
C ILE A 189 -39.72 -36.68 -20.24
N VAL A 190 -40.35 -37.77 -20.68
CA VAL A 190 -40.88 -38.81 -19.80
C VAL A 190 -39.77 -39.77 -19.38
N ARG A 191 -39.31 -39.63 -18.14
CA ARG A 191 -38.33 -40.55 -17.52
C ARG A 191 -39.03 -41.73 -16.85
N PRO A 192 -38.67 -42.99 -17.14
CA PRO A 192 -39.26 -44.15 -16.47
C PRO A 192 -38.88 -44.17 -14.98
N ASN A 193 -39.89 -44.22 -14.11
CA ASN A 193 -39.77 -44.13 -12.65
C ASN A 193 -38.72 -45.09 -12.05
N LYS A 194 -37.76 -44.54 -11.30
CA LYS A 194 -36.90 -45.27 -10.34
C LYS A 194 -37.08 -44.74 -8.91
N GLY A 195 -38.17 -45.15 -8.26
CA GLY A 195 -38.35 -45.05 -6.80
C GLY A 195 -38.54 -43.63 -6.23
N PRO A 196 -38.96 -43.50 -4.96
CA PRO A 196 -39.19 -42.21 -4.31
C PRO A 196 -37.92 -41.62 -3.67
N HIS A 197 -37.91 -40.28 -3.56
CA HIS A 197 -36.92 -39.41 -2.89
C HIS A 197 -35.62 -39.06 -3.65
N LEU A 198 -35.71 -38.03 -4.50
CA LEU A 198 -34.72 -36.94 -4.58
C LEU A 198 -35.43 -35.66 -5.09
N PRO A 199 -35.02 -34.44 -4.66
CA PRO A 199 -35.54 -33.18 -5.24
C PRO A 199 -35.04 -33.00 -6.70
N PRO A 200 -35.64 -32.09 -7.49
CA PRO A 200 -35.20 -31.85 -8.87
C PRO A 200 -33.75 -31.34 -8.90
N HIS A 201 -32.87 -32.07 -9.60
CA HIS A 201 -31.51 -31.63 -9.86
C HIS A 201 -31.51 -30.37 -10.76
N PRO A 202 -30.66 -29.36 -10.50
CA PRO A 202 -30.40 -28.29 -11.45
C PRO A 202 -29.68 -28.84 -12.70
N LEU A 203 -29.81 -28.09 -13.80
CA LEU A 203 -29.34 -28.47 -15.14
C LEU A 203 -27.83 -28.70 -15.18
N PHE A 204 -27.39 -29.86 -15.67
CA PHE A 204 -25.98 -30.14 -15.93
C PHE A 204 -25.51 -29.39 -17.18
N SER A 205 -24.80 -28.28 -17.00
CA SER A 205 -23.87 -27.78 -18.02
C SER A 205 -22.61 -28.63 -18.01
N THR A 206 -22.19 -29.14 -19.17
CA THR A 206 -21.03 -30.01 -19.32
C THR A 206 -19.70 -29.25 -19.16
N PRO A 207 -18.81 -29.64 -18.23
CA PRO A 207 -17.44 -29.14 -18.22
C PRO A 207 -16.60 -29.90 -19.26
N LEU A 208 -15.97 -29.17 -20.18
CA LEU A 208 -14.92 -29.73 -21.05
C LEU A 208 -13.65 -29.97 -20.22
N THR A 209 -13.27 -31.23 -20.03
CA THR A 209 -12.02 -31.61 -19.35
C THR A 209 -10.81 -31.55 -20.29
N PRO A 210 -9.70 -30.89 -19.93
CA PRO A 210 -8.40 -31.13 -20.52
C PRO A 210 -7.81 -32.45 -19.98
N LEU A 211 -7.25 -33.27 -20.86
CA LEU A 211 -6.50 -34.47 -20.49
C LEU A 211 -5.06 -34.10 -20.10
N TYR A 212 -4.56 -34.59 -18.95
CA TYR A 212 -3.18 -35.07 -18.69
C TYR A 212 -3.10 -35.79 -17.32
N PRO A 213 -2.05 -36.60 -17.01
CA PRO A 213 -2.22 -37.78 -16.16
C PRO A 213 -1.82 -37.61 -14.69
N THR A 214 -2.41 -38.47 -13.87
CA THR A 214 -2.25 -38.62 -12.42
C THR A 214 -0.85 -38.99 -11.94
N HIS A 215 -0.47 -38.56 -10.72
CA HIS A 215 0.33 -39.40 -9.82
C HIS A 215 0.03 -39.20 -8.31
N SER A 216 -0.46 -40.29 -7.69
CA SER A 216 -0.27 -40.76 -6.29
C SER A 216 -0.66 -39.92 -5.05
N SER A 217 -1.66 -40.48 -4.35
CA SER A 217 -1.74 -40.77 -2.89
C SER A 217 -1.98 -39.65 -1.85
N LEU A 218 -3.20 -39.70 -1.29
CA LEU A 218 -3.61 -39.26 0.04
C LEU A 218 -4.14 -40.47 0.82
N PRO A 219 -4.15 -40.43 2.17
CA PRO A 219 -5.39 -40.78 2.86
C PRO A 219 -5.74 -39.91 4.08
N HIS A 220 -7.03 -39.96 4.45
CA HIS A 220 -7.71 -39.37 5.63
C HIS A 220 -7.96 -37.85 5.55
N SER A 221 -9.19 -37.37 5.32
CA SER A 221 -10.33 -37.52 6.26
C SER A 221 -11.71 -37.39 5.58
N LEU A 222 -12.48 -38.49 5.55
CA LEU A 222 -13.84 -38.52 5.00
C LEU A 222 -14.87 -38.12 6.06
N LEU A 223 -15.25 -36.84 6.12
CA LEU A 223 -16.42 -36.38 6.90
C LEU A 223 -17.07 -35.07 6.41
N SER A 224 -16.46 -34.33 5.47
CA SER A 224 -17.05 -33.09 4.93
C SER A 224 -17.89 -33.29 3.66
N THR A 225 -17.74 -34.41 2.96
CA THR A 225 -18.08 -34.54 1.52
C THR A 225 -19.57 -34.77 1.20
N SER A 226 -20.45 -34.91 2.19
CA SER A 226 -21.86 -35.25 1.95
C SER A 226 -22.82 -34.05 1.84
N LEU A 227 -22.37 -32.84 2.19
CA LEU A 227 -23.16 -31.60 2.03
C LEU A 227 -22.80 -30.82 0.75
N SER A 228 -21.63 -31.12 0.16
CA SER A 228 -21.04 -30.37 -0.97
C SER A 228 -21.60 -30.72 -2.36
N LEU A 229 -22.52 -31.69 -2.48
CA LEU A 229 -23.04 -32.16 -3.77
C LEU A 229 -24.45 -31.62 -4.13
N LEU A 230 -25.02 -30.76 -3.27
CA LEU A 230 -26.35 -30.17 -3.48
C LEU A 230 -26.31 -28.73 -4.02
N TYR A 231 -25.15 -28.06 -3.92
CA TYR A 231 -24.89 -26.77 -4.55
C TYR A 231 -23.67 -26.94 -5.46
N GLY A 232 -23.85 -26.63 -6.75
CA GLY A 232 -22.83 -26.77 -7.78
C GLY A 232 -21.81 -25.64 -7.78
N ASP A 233 -21.24 -25.34 -6.62
CA ASP A 233 -20.20 -24.32 -6.49
C ASP A 233 -18.88 -24.85 -7.07
N PHE A 234 -18.31 -24.10 -8.01
CA PHE A 234 -17.08 -24.46 -8.70
C PHE A 234 -15.90 -24.39 -7.71
N ILE A 235 -15.16 -25.50 -7.57
CA ILE A 235 -14.11 -25.63 -6.54
C ILE A 235 -12.90 -24.76 -6.90
N ILE A 236 -12.83 -23.56 -6.31
CA ILE A 236 -11.61 -22.73 -6.23
C ILE A 236 -11.33 -22.27 -4.78
N CYS A 237 -12.37 -22.22 -3.94
CA CYS A 237 -12.32 -21.50 -2.67
C CYS A 237 -11.43 -22.09 -1.56
N SER A 238 -11.26 -23.42 -1.46
CA SER A 238 -10.69 -24.05 -0.25
C SER A 238 -9.27 -23.57 0.11
N ASP A 239 -8.39 -23.45 -0.89
CA ASP A 239 -6.95 -23.23 -0.67
C ASP A 239 -6.61 -21.77 -0.31
N ILE A 240 -7.60 -20.86 -0.40
CA ILE A 240 -7.43 -19.43 -0.09
C ILE A 240 -7.56 -19.14 1.42
N TYR A 241 -8.27 -20.00 2.17
CA TYR A 241 -8.69 -19.71 3.55
C TYR A 241 -7.68 -20.10 4.63
N ASP A 242 -6.84 -21.13 4.42
CA ASP A 242 -5.85 -21.58 5.41
C ASP A 242 -4.73 -20.55 5.67
N GLU A 243 -4.71 -19.45 4.90
CA GLU A 243 -3.61 -18.50 4.83
C GLU A 243 -3.95 -17.07 5.32
N ILE A 244 -5.02 -16.79 6.07
CA ILE A 244 -5.30 -15.41 6.54
C ILE A 244 -4.80 -15.17 7.99
N PRO A 245 -4.14 -14.03 8.34
CA PRO A 245 -3.58 -13.79 9.68
C PRO A 245 -4.59 -13.94 10.83
N ASP A 246 -4.14 -14.47 11.97
CA ASP A 246 -4.97 -14.72 13.17
C ASP A 246 -5.49 -13.46 13.87
N GLU A 247 -5.03 -12.28 13.45
CA GLU A 247 -5.06 -11.04 14.24
C GLU A 247 -6.42 -10.34 14.34
N ALA A 248 -7.44 -10.71 13.56
CA ALA A 248 -8.84 -10.32 13.80
C ALA A 248 -9.82 -11.24 13.05
N ARG A 249 -10.31 -12.29 13.74
CA ARG A 249 -11.27 -13.28 13.19
C ARG A 249 -12.68 -13.25 13.79
N SER A 250 -12.88 -12.58 14.93
CA SER A 250 -14.21 -12.48 15.58
C SER A 250 -14.88 -11.14 15.32
N ARG A 251 -16.18 -11.17 15.03
CA ARG A 251 -17.02 -9.97 14.88
C ARG A 251 -17.24 -9.25 16.22
N ASP A 252 -17.21 -9.97 17.34
CA ASP A 252 -17.47 -9.41 18.68
C ASP A 252 -16.32 -8.52 19.20
N ASP A 253 -15.12 -8.68 18.64
CA ASP A 253 -13.94 -7.88 18.95
C ASP A 253 -13.94 -6.53 18.21
N ILE A 254 -14.83 -6.35 17.23
CA ILE A 254 -14.91 -5.17 16.37
C ILE A 254 -16.21 -4.40 16.65
N VAL A 255 -16.07 -3.18 17.14
CA VAL A 255 -17.20 -2.23 17.24
C VAL A 255 -17.21 -1.36 15.99
N LEU A 256 -18.21 -1.54 15.12
CA LEU A 256 -18.46 -0.64 13.99
C LEU A 256 -18.94 0.74 14.46
N GLY A 257 -18.45 1.77 13.80
CA GLY A 257 -18.81 3.18 13.98
C GLY A 257 -19.66 3.69 12.81
N ARG A 258 -19.29 4.86 12.28
CA ARG A 258 -20.02 5.53 11.18
C ARG A 258 -19.46 5.12 9.82
N ILE A 259 -20.29 5.26 8.78
CA ILE A 259 -19.85 5.17 7.39
C ILE A 259 -18.86 6.32 7.10
N LEU A 260 -17.72 5.96 6.51
CA LEU A 260 -16.69 6.85 5.98
C LEU A 260 -16.86 7.08 4.47
N GLY A 261 -17.35 6.07 3.75
CA GLY A 261 -17.58 6.12 2.31
C GLY A 261 -18.21 4.83 1.77
N GLU A 262 -18.46 4.80 0.46
CA GLU A 262 -19.02 3.65 -0.25
C GLU A 262 -18.08 3.24 -1.39
N GLY A 263 -17.73 1.96 -1.44
CA GLY A 263 -16.93 1.34 -2.49
C GLY A 263 -17.75 0.38 -3.34
N PHE A 264 -17.11 -0.31 -4.30
CA PHE A 264 -17.80 -1.16 -5.28
C PHE A 264 -18.64 -2.29 -4.65
N PHE A 265 -18.16 -2.90 -3.57
CA PHE A 265 -18.80 -4.04 -2.90
C PHE A 265 -19.73 -3.68 -1.75
N GLY A 266 -19.65 -2.43 -1.25
CA GLY A 266 -20.34 -2.03 -0.02
C GLY A 266 -19.67 -0.85 0.68
N GLU A 267 -19.96 -0.68 1.96
CA GLU A 267 -19.60 0.51 2.73
C GLU A 267 -18.27 0.33 3.47
N VAL A 268 -17.53 1.43 3.63
CA VAL A 268 -16.37 1.51 4.52
C VAL A 268 -16.80 2.25 5.77
N HIS A 269 -16.60 1.64 6.94
CA HIS A 269 -16.91 2.20 8.26
C HIS A 269 -15.63 2.53 9.02
N ASP A 270 -15.67 3.47 9.98
CA ASP A 270 -14.70 3.45 11.08
C ASP A 270 -15.10 2.42 12.13
N GLY A 271 -14.17 2.04 12.98
CA GLY A 271 -14.41 1.10 14.06
C GLY A 271 -13.28 1.03 15.07
N ILE A 272 -13.50 0.24 16.11
CA ILE A 272 -12.52 -0.08 17.14
C ILE A 272 -12.39 -1.60 17.19
N TYR A 273 -11.21 -2.11 16.85
CA TYR A 273 -10.81 -3.48 17.11
C TYR A 273 -10.22 -3.57 18.52
N LYS A 274 -10.58 -4.59 19.28
CA LYS A 274 -9.94 -4.96 20.55
C LYS A 274 -9.03 -6.15 20.29
N ASP A 275 -7.74 -5.97 20.49
CA ASP A 275 -6.79 -7.07 20.33
C ASP A 275 -6.90 -8.08 21.50
N PRO A 276 -6.24 -9.26 21.41
CA PRO A 276 -6.24 -10.24 22.50
C PRO A 276 -5.56 -9.74 23.79
N THR A 277 -4.75 -8.68 23.74
CA THR A 277 -4.16 -8.06 24.94
C THR A 277 -5.08 -7.02 25.61
N GLY A 278 -6.17 -6.62 24.93
CA GLY A 278 -7.16 -5.63 25.40
C GLY A 278 -6.88 -4.19 24.96
N GLU A 279 -5.86 -3.96 24.14
CA GLU A 279 -5.60 -2.69 23.45
C GLU A 279 -6.71 -2.39 22.43
N ARG A 280 -6.99 -1.10 22.22
CA ARG A 280 -8.05 -0.62 21.33
C ARG A 280 -7.44 0.06 20.11
N ILE A 281 -7.47 -0.64 18.98
CA ILE A 281 -6.91 -0.19 17.71
C ILE A 281 -8.02 0.44 16.87
N ARG A 282 -7.78 1.63 16.30
CA ARG A 282 -8.70 2.28 15.36
C ARG A 282 -8.59 1.60 14.00
N VAL A 283 -9.70 1.12 13.46
CA VAL A 283 -9.76 0.35 12.21
C VAL A 283 -10.75 0.93 11.21
N ALA A 284 -10.47 0.72 9.93
CA ALA A 284 -11.41 0.91 8.83
C ALA A 284 -11.96 -0.46 8.44
N VAL A 285 -13.28 -0.60 8.32
CA VAL A 285 -13.94 -1.87 8.04
C VAL A 285 -14.72 -1.76 6.73
N LYS A 286 -14.24 -2.44 5.68
CA LYS A 286 -14.90 -2.56 4.37
C LYS A 286 -15.90 -3.72 4.47
N THR A 287 -17.16 -3.49 4.12
CA THR A 287 -18.23 -4.51 4.18
C THR A 287 -18.66 -4.96 2.79
N CYS A 288 -19.05 -6.22 2.65
CA CYS A 288 -19.64 -6.76 1.42
C CYS A 288 -21.18 -6.79 1.54
N LYS A 289 -21.90 -6.04 0.69
CA LYS A 289 -23.38 -5.98 0.68
C LYS A 289 -24.01 -7.20 0.01
N ASP A 290 -23.35 -7.73 -1.02
CA ASP A 290 -23.74 -8.95 -1.75
C ASP A 290 -22.76 -10.07 -1.36
N CYS A 291 -23.29 -11.17 -0.81
CA CYS A 291 -22.50 -12.31 -0.32
C CYS A 291 -22.59 -13.54 -1.24
N SER A 292 -23.01 -13.37 -2.50
CA SER A 292 -22.89 -14.42 -3.51
C SER A 292 -21.43 -14.84 -3.71
N ALA A 293 -21.19 -16.13 -3.99
CA ALA A 293 -19.84 -16.73 -4.02
C ALA A 293 -18.87 -15.94 -4.92
N ASP A 294 -19.26 -15.67 -6.16
CA ASP A 294 -18.51 -14.86 -7.14
C ASP A 294 -18.12 -13.47 -6.66
N VAL A 295 -18.94 -12.83 -5.82
CA VAL A 295 -18.71 -11.48 -5.30
C VAL A 295 -17.82 -11.55 -4.06
N LYS A 296 -18.09 -12.53 -3.18
CA LYS A 296 -17.30 -12.83 -1.98
C LYS A 296 -15.86 -13.22 -2.31
N GLU A 297 -15.63 -14.03 -3.33
CA GLU A 297 -14.29 -14.38 -3.83
C GLU A 297 -13.54 -13.12 -4.30
N LYS A 298 -14.17 -12.31 -5.17
CA LYS A 298 -13.57 -11.07 -5.68
C LYS A 298 -13.25 -10.08 -4.55
N PHE A 299 -14.14 -9.96 -3.58
CA PHE A 299 -13.95 -9.13 -2.40
C PHE A 299 -12.75 -9.61 -1.56
N LEU A 300 -12.72 -10.89 -1.19
CA LEU A 300 -11.62 -11.48 -0.41
C LEU A 300 -10.28 -11.47 -1.14
N SER A 301 -10.26 -11.50 -2.48
CA SER A 301 -9.03 -11.40 -3.27
C SER A 301 -8.21 -10.14 -2.97
N GLU A 302 -8.86 -9.05 -2.52
CA GLU A 302 -8.17 -7.84 -2.06
C GLU A 302 -7.39 -8.07 -0.76
N ALA A 303 -7.99 -8.74 0.22
CA ALA A 303 -7.33 -9.05 1.50
C ALA A 303 -6.18 -10.05 1.34
N VAL A 304 -6.35 -11.05 0.46
CA VAL A 304 -5.31 -12.05 0.14
C VAL A 304 -4.06 -11.36 -0.42
N LEU A 305 -4.23 -10.41 -1.34
CA LEU A 305 -3.12 -9.59 -1.85
C LEU A 305 -2.48 -8.79 -0.70
N MET A 306 -3.29 -8.03 0.04
CA MET A 306 -2.82 -7.15 1.12
C MET A 306 -2.05 -7.86 2.24
N LYS A 307 -2.36 -9.13 2.55
CA LYS A 307 -1.61 -9.95 3.53
C LYS A 307 -0.11 -9.95 3.24
N THR A 308 0.27 -10.07 1.96
CA THR A 308 1.67 -10.20 1.55
C THR A 308 2.44 -8.88 1.54
N LEU A 309 1.74 -7.75 1.68
CA LEU A 309 2.31 -6.42 1.54
C LEU A 309 2.73 -5.84 2.89
N ASN A 310 4.04 -5.65 3.07
CA ASN A 310 4.61 -4.98 4.24
C ASN A 310 5.52 -3.83 3.79
N HIS A 311 4.98 -2.61 3.78
CA HIS A 311 5.69 -1.40 3.40
C HIS A 311 5.12 -0.17 4.13
N GLN A 312 6.01 0.75 4.57
CA GLN A 312 5.63 1.93 5.36
C GLN A 312 4.54 2.78 4.68
N HIS A 313 4.60 2.91 3.36
CA HIS A 313 3.67 3.70 2.54
C HIS A 313 2.59 2.85 1.85
N ILE A 314 2.24 1.69 2.42
CA ILE A 314 1.06 0.89 2.03
C ILE A 314 0.10 0.82 3.23
N VAL A 315 -1.20 0.77 2.96
CA VAL A 315 -2.26 0.51 3.95
C VAL A 315 -2.15 -0.92 4.45
N ARG A 316 -2.06 -1.12 5.78
CA ARG A 316 -1.88 -2.44 6.38
C ARG A 316 -3.24 -3.12 6.62
N LEU A 317 -3.32 -4.40 6.26
CA LEU A 317 -4.39 -5.31 6.68
C LEU A 317 -4.24 -5.63 8.19
N VAL A 318 -5.35 -5.57 8.92
CA VAL A 318 -5.45 -5.98 10.34
C VAL A 318 -6.08 -7.37 10.45
N GLY A 319 -7.04 -7.70 9.59
CA GLY A 319 -7.63 -9.04 9.53
C GLY A 319 -8.88 -9.09 8.66
N VAL A 320 -9.60 -10.21 8.71
CA VAL A 320 -10.76 -10.52 7.87
C VAL A 320 -11.81 -11.26 8.70
N ILE A 321 -13.07 -10.85 8.58
CA ILE A 321 -14.21 -11.60 9.10
C ILE A 321 -14.85 -12.35 7.93
N GLU A 322 -14.63 -13.66 7.88
CA GLU A 322 -14.99 -14.53 6.75
C GLU A 322 -16.47 -14.95 6.73
N TRP A 323 -17.14 -14.88 7.88
CA TRP A 323 -18.55 -15.20 8.05
C TRP A 323 -19.43 -14.03 7.63
N ASP A 324 -20.55 -14.31 6.96
CA ASP A 324 -21.35 -13.25 6.34
C ASP A 324 -21.98 -12.28 7.38
N PRO A 325 -22.12 -10.98 7.04
CA PRO A 325 -21.53 -10.31 5.87
C PRO A 325 -20.01 -10.14 6.00
N VAL A 326 -19.26 -10.53 4.96
CA VAL A 326 -17.79 -10.53 5.00
C VAL A 326 -17.21 -9.13 5.23
N TRP A 327 -16.23 -9.01 6.12
CA TRP A 327 -15.53 -7.75 6.41
C TRP A 327 -14.01 -7.85 6.16
N ILE A 328 -13.43 -6.79 5.58
CA ILE A 328 -11.97 -6.59 5.52
C ILE A 328 -11.61 -5.46 6.48
N VAL A 329 -10.70 -5.74 7.42
CA VAL A 329 -10.32 -4.85 8.51
C VAL A 329 -8.92 -4.30 8.25
N MET A 330 -8.79 -2.98 8.21
CA MET A 330 -7.56 -2.25 7.87
C MET A 330 -7.24 -1.20 8.92
N GLU A 331 -6.01 -0.67 8.93
CA GLU A 331 -5.67 0.50 9.74
C GLU A 331 -6.50 1.74 9.33
N LEU A 332 -6.99 2.49 10.31
CA LEU A 332 -7.69 3.76 10.07
C LEU A 332 -6.71 4.95 10.10
N TYR A 333 -6.76 5.80 9.08
CA TYR A 333 -5.96 7.02 9.00
C TYR A 333 -6.84 8.26 9.17
N GLU A 334 -6.47 9.14 10.12
CA GLU A 334 -7.37 10.18 10.64
C GLU A 334 -7.69 11.30 9.64
N HIS A 335 -6.78 11.56 8.71
CA HIS A 335 -6.93 12.62 7.70
C HIS A 335 -7.64 12.14 6.42
N GLY A 336 -7.94 10.84 6.30
CA GLY A 336 -8.70 10.27 5.18
C GLY A 336 -7.98 10.35 3.83
N GLU A 337 -8.75 10.54 2.77
CA GLU A 337 -8.31 10.54 1.37
C GLU A 337 -7.43 11.74 1.01
N LEU A 338 -6.32 11.50 0.31
CA LEU A 338 -5.39 12.54 -0.13
C LEU A 338 -6.06 13.55 -1.08
N GLY A 339 -6.94 13.14 -2.01
CA GLY A 339 -7.65 14.06 -2.89
C GLY A 339 -8.44 15.13 -2.12
N SER A 340 -9.27 14.68 -1.18
CA SER A 340 -10.00 15.55 -0.24
C SER A 340 -9.05 16.40 0.63
N TYR A 341 -7.97 15.80 1.15
CA TYR A 341 -6.99 16.50 2.00
C TYR A 341 -6.28 17.64 1.26
N LEU A 342 -5.85 17.42 0.02
CA LEU A 342 -5.21 18.43 -0.85
C LEU A 342 -6.12 19.65 -1.04
N VAL A 343 -7.41 19.42 -1.31
CA VAL A 343 -8.40 20.49 -1.52
C VAL A 343 -8.70 21.27 -0.23
N GLN A 344 -8.69 20.61 0.93
CA GLN A 344 -8.91 21.28 2.22
C GLN A 344 -7.68 22.11 2.67
N HIS A 345 -6.47 21.66 2.34
CA HIS A 345 -5.21 22.24 2.85
C HIS A 345 -4.42 23.05 1.80
N GLN A 346 -5.04 23.48 0.70
CA GLN A 346 -4.42 24.21 -0.40
C GLN A 346 -3.59 25.45 0.02
N ARG A 347 -3.90 26.06 1.17
CA ARG A 347 -3.21 27.25 1.69
C ARG A 347 -2.01 26.95 2.60
N SER A 348 -1.88 25.73 3.11
CA SER A 348 -0.80 25.32 4.03
C SER A 348 0.17 24.32 3.41
N LEU A 349 -0.22 23.63 2.33
CA LEU A 349 0.62 22.67 1.63
C LEU A 349 1.75 23.37 0.85
N THR A 350 2.98 22.92 1.08
CA THR A 350 4.16 23.44 0.37
C THR A 350 4.55 22.53 -0.80
N PRO A 351 5.26 23.03 -1.82
CA PRO A 351 5.81 22.19 -2.90
C PRO A 351 6.72 21.05 -2.39
N ALA A 352 7.38 21.24 -1.24
CA ALA A 352 8.18 20.20 -0.59
C ALA A 352 7.29 19.07 -0.04
N THR A 353 6.19 19.41 0.65
CA THR A 353 5.19 18.44 1.15
C THR A 353 4.55 17.67 0.00
N LEU A 354 4.15 18.36 -1.08
CA LEU A 354 3.58 17.72 -2.27
C LEU A 354 4.60 16.76 -2.94
N SER A 355 5.87 17.17 -3.02
CA SER A 355 6.95 16.32 -3.54
C SER A 355 7.22 15.10 -2.64
N LEU A 356 7.13 15.25 -1.32
CA LEU A 356 7.26 14.16 -0.36
C LEU A 356 6.19 13.09 -0.57
N TYR A 357 4.93 13.48 -0.74
CA TYR A 357 3.84 12.53 -1.05
C TYR A 357 4.09 11.76 -2.34
N CYS A 358 4.62 12.44 -3.38
CA CYS A 358 5.01 11.80 -4.63
C CYS A 358 6.14 10.77 -4.44
N VAL A 359 7.16 11.09 -3.63
CA VAL A 359 8.26 10.18 -3.29
C VAL A 359 7.76 8.96 -2.50
N GLN A 360 6.87 9.16 -1.52
CA GLN A 360 6.34 8.09 -0.67
C GLN A 360 5.52 7.07 -1.46
N VAL A 361 4.62 7.52 -2.33
CA VAL A 361 3.86 6.63 -3.23
C VAL A 361 4.78 5.99 -4.28
N CYS A 362 5.83 6.69 -4.76
CA CYS A 362 6.81 6.10 -5.66
C CYS A 362 7.59 4.94 -4.99
N LYS A 363 7.99 5.10 -3.72
CA LYS A 363 8.63 4.05 -2.91
C LYS A 363 7.69 2.84 -2.74
N ALA A 364 6.39 3.07 -2.48
CA ALA A 364 5.38 1.99 -2.45
C ALA A 364 5.25 1.27 -3.80
N MET A 365 5.17 1.99 -4.92
CA MET A 365 5.09 1.37 -6.24
C MET A 365 6.38 0.65 -6.66
N ALA A 366 7.56 1.09 -6.21
CA ALA A 366 8.81 0.37 -6.42
C ALA A 366 8.87 -0.96 -5.64
N TYR A 367 8.26 -1.02 -4.45
CA TYR A 367 8.07 -2.26 -3.71
C TYR A 367 7.13 -3.22 -4.46
N LEU A 368 6.01 -2.72 -5.00
CA LEU A 368 5.08 -3.53 -5.81
C LEU A 368 5.69 -4.00 -7.15
N GLU A 369 6.50 -3.16 -7.81
CA GLU A 369 7.31 -3.53 -8.98
C GLU A 369 8.25 -4.70 -8.67
N GLY A 370 8.85 -4.74 -7.48
CA GLY A 370 9.70 -5.85 -7.02
C GLY A 370 8.96 -7.16 -6.71
N LEU A 371 7.64 -7.11 -6.53
CA LEU A 371 6.76 -8.26 -6.33
C LEU A 371 6.01 -8.70 -7.62
N ASN A 372 6.34 -8.12 -8.77
CA ASN A 372 5.60 -8.28 -10.03
C ASN A 372 4.07 -8.00 -9.88
N MET A 373 3.70 -7.10 -8.97
CA MET A 373 2.30 -6.74 -8.72
C MET A 373 1.94 -5.43 -9.45
N VAL A 374 0.77 -5.41 -10.11
CA VAL A 374 0.24 -4.22 -10.78
C VAL A 374 -1.00 -3.73 -10.03
N HIS A 375 -1.01 -2.45 -9.69
CA HIS A 375 -2.05 -1.80 -8.90
C HIS A 375 -3.28 -1.41 -9.73
N ARG A 376 -3.08 -1.00 -10.98
CA ARG A 376 -4.13 -0.72 -11.98
C ARG A 376 -5.07 0.47 -11.71
N ASP A 377 -4.98 1.14 -10.56
CA ASP A 377 -5.73 2.36 -10.24
C ASP A 377 -4.97 3.33 -9.32
N ILE A 378 -3.82 3.84 -9.78
CA ILE A 378 -3.02 4.79 -9.01
C ILE A 378 -3.58 6.21 -9.21
N ALA A 379 -4.20 6.76 -8.17
CA ALA A 379 -4.83 8.07 -8.15
C ALA A 379 -4.93 8.62 -6.72
N VAL A 380 -5.12 9.94 -6.55
CA VAL A 380 -5.19 10.56 -5.20
C VAL A 380 -6.37 10.06 -4.34
N ARG A 381 -7.42 9.50 -4.98
CA ARG A 381 -8.56 8.83 -4.30
C ARG A 381 -8.18 7.54 -3.56
N ASN A 382 -7.10 6.88 -3.98
CA ASN A 382 -6.66 5.58 -3.47
C ASN A 382 -5.41 5.73 -2.58
N VAL A 383 -5.12 6.96 -2.14
CA VAL A 383 -4.02 7.28 -1.23
C VAL A 383 -4.60 7.94 0.02
N LEU A 384 -4.21 7.43 1.19
CA LEU A 384 -4.68 7.91 2.49
C LEU A 384 -3.56 8.70 3.19
N VAL A 385 -3.94 9.72 3.95
CA VAL A 385 -3.03 10.59 4.71
C VAL A 385 -2.97 10.08 6.15
N ALA A 386 -1.83 9.50 6.54
CA ALA A 386 -1.59 8.98 7.89
C ALA A 386 -1.21 10.09 8.87
N SER A 387 -0.42 11.06 8.40
CA SER A 387 -0.01 12.28 9.11
C SER A 387 0.32 13.38 8.08
N PRO A 388 0.48 14.65 8.47
CA PRO A 388 0.81 15.75 7.54
C PRO A 388 2.12 15.61 6.75
N ASP A 389 2.92 14.59 7.08
CA ASP A 389 4.20 14.23 6.47
C ASP A 389 4.25 12.76 5.98
N CYS A 390 3.14 12.01 6.04
CA CYS A 390 3.09 10.60 5.64
C CYS A 390 1.79 10.22 4.92
N VAL A 391 1.93 9.71 3.69
CA VAL A 391 0.83 9.08 2.92
C VAL A 391 1.06 7.59 2.71
N LYS A 392 -0.04 6.87 2.46
CA LYS A 392 -0.09 5.43 2.23
C LYS A 392 -1.01 5.08 1.06
N LEU A 393 -0.53 4.20 0.18
CA LEU A 393 -1.27 3.66 -0.96
C LEU A 393 -2.20 2.52 -0.52
N GLY A 394 -3.44 2.53 -1.02
CA GLY A 394 -4.49 1.54 -0.72
C GLY A 394 -5.42 1.29 -1.90
N ASP A 395 -6.54 0.62 -1.62
CA ASP A 395 -7.50 0.05 -2.60
C ASP A 395 -6.86 -0.93 -3.61
N PHE A 396 -6.63 -2.15 -3.11
CA PHE A 396 -6.07 -3.25 -3.90
C PHE A 396 -7.16 -4.04 -4.65
N GLY A 397 -8.42 -3.59 -4.67
CA GLY A 397 -9.55 -4.31 -5.28
C GLY A 397 -9.44 -4.54 -6.79
N LEU A 398 -8.57 -3.78 -7.48
CA LEU A 398 -8.20 -3.99 -8.88
C LEU A 398 -6.79 -4.56 -9.08
N SER A 399 -6.02 -4.77 -8.00
CA SER A 399 -4.64 -5.25 -8.08
C SER A 399 -4.56 -6.74 -8.42
N ARG A 400 -3.47 -7.15 -9.07
CA ARG A 400 -3.13 -8.55 -9.37
C ARG A 400 -1.60 -8.73 -9.47
N PHE A 401 -1.11 -9.93 -9.14
CA PHE A 401 0.21 -10.40 -9.54
C PHE A 401 0.24 -10.73 -11.04
N ILE A 402 1.42 -10.61 -11.66
CA ILE A 402 1.67 -11.09 -13.03
C ILE A 402 2.50 -12.38 -12.95
N GLU A 403 1.94 -13.47 -13.49
CA GLU A 403 2.68 -14.70 -13.84
C GLU A 403 3.42 -14.51 -15.18
N GLU A 404 4.32 -15.41 -15.57
CA GLU A 404 5.30 -15.20 -16.66
C GLU A 404 4.70 -15.02 -18.09
N GLU A 405 3.38 -15.02 -18.27
CA GLU A 405 2.70 -14.62 -19.51
C GLU A 405 2.12 -13.19 -19.44
N ASP A 406 2.42 -12.39 -20.46
CA ASP A 406 3.00 -11.04 -20.26
C ASP A 406 1.99 -9.88 -20.03
N TYR A 407 0.75 -10.13 -19.55
CA TYR A 407 -0.24 -9.12 -19.10
C TYR A 407 -1.64 -9.68 -18.72
N TYR A 408 -2.38 -8.91 -17.90
CA TYR A 408 -3.79 -9.16 -17.55
C TYR A 408 -4.81 -8.50 -18.52
N LYS A 409 -5.97 -9.15 -18.75
CA LYS A 409 -7.15 -8.67 -19.50
C LYS A 409 -8.35 -8.44 -18.56
N ALA A 410 -8.87 -7.21 -18.51
CA ALA A 410 -9.91 -6.83 -17.53
C ALA A 410 -11.37 -6.91 -18.03
N SER A 411 -12.29 -7.27 -17.12
CA SER A 411 -13.76 -7.23 -17.33
C SER A 411 -14.33 -5.79 -17.35
N LEU A 412 -15.60 -5.67 -17.73
CA LEU A 412 -16.17 -4.46 -18.37
C LEU A 412 -16.63 -3.29 -17.47
N THR A 413 -16.47 -3.34 -16.15
CA THR A 413 -17.03 -2.30 -15.25
C THR A 413 -16.24 -0.98 -15.24
N ARG A 414 -16.88 0.10 -14.75
CA ARG A 414 -16.51 1.53 -14.88
C ARG A 414 -15.01 1.80 -14.72
N LEU A 415 -14.30 1.97 -15.83
CA LEU A 415 -12.86 2.24 -15.86
C LEU A 415 -12.49 3.72 -15.60
N PRO A 416 -11.35 4.00 -14.94
CA PRO A 416 -10.83 5.35 -14.72
C PRO A 416 -10.10 5.91 -15.95
N ILE A 417 -10.79 6.00 -17.09
CA ILE A 417 -10.21 6.31 -18.42
C ILE A 417 -9.23 7.51 -18.42
N LYS A 418 -9.52 8.58 -17.66
CA LYS A 418 -8.70 9.80 -17.59
C LYS A 418 -7.32 9.60 -16.92
N TRP A 419 -7.12 8.52 -16.18
CA TRP A 419 -5.85 8.12 -15.55
C TRP A 419 -5.09 7.08 -16.36
N MET A 420 -5.81 6.24 -17.11
CA MET A 420 -5.26 5.04 -17.74
C MET A 420 -4.26 5.33 -18.87
N ALA A 421 -3.33 4.39 -19.06
CA ALA A 421 -2.41 4.40 -20.18
C ALA A 421 -3.13 4.06 -21.52
N PRO A 422 -2.64 4.54 -22.67
CA PRO A 422 -3.30 4.30 -23.97
C PRO A 422 -3.49 2.82 -24.30
N GLU A 423 -2.53 1.96 -23.96
CA GLU A 423 -2.64 0.52 -24.15
C GLU A 423 -3.67 -0.15 -23.22
N SER A 424 -3.85 0.39 -22.02
CA SER A 424 -4.87 -0.07 -21.07
C SER A 424 -6.27 0.34 -21.52
N ILE A 425 -6.42 1.49 -22.19
CA ILE A 425 -7.70 1.93 -22.78
C ILE A 425 -8.01 1.08 -24.02
N ASN A 426 -7.12 1.07 -25.01
CA ASN A 426 -7.35 0.43 -26.32
C ASN A 426 -7.45 -1.10 -26.23
N PHE A 427 -6.64 -1.74 -25.39
CA PHE A 427 -6.43 -3.21 -25.40
C PHE A 427 -6.67 -3.89 -24.05
N ARG A 428 -7.13 -3.13 -23.04
CA ARG A 428 -7.32 -3.61 -21.65
C ARG A 428 -6.06 -4.24 -21.04
N ARG A 429 -4.87 -3.87 -21.54
CA ARG A 429 -3.56 -4.35 -21.07
C ARG A 429 -3.09 -3.58 -19.83
N PHE A 430 -2.78 -4.29 -18.76
CA PHE A 430 -2.21 -3.72 -17.54
C PHE A 430 -0.84 -4.36 -17.24
N THR A 431 0.14 -3.51 -16.95
CA THR A 431 1.55 -3.83 -16.66
C THR A 431 2.15 -2.80 -15.69
N THR A 432 3.33 -3.04 -15.14
CA THR A 432 4.09 -2.03 -14.39
C THR A 432 4.30 -0.74 -15.19
N ALA A 433 4.44 -0.83 -16.52
CA ALA A 433 4.59 0.35 -17.38
C ALA A 433 3.28 1.16 -17.51
N SER A 434 2.09 0.53 -17.44
CA SER A 434 0.83 1.28 -17.35
C SER A 434 0.64 1.94 -15.98
N ASP A 435 1.14 1.30 -14.92
CA ASP A 435 1.17 1.90 -13.58
C ASP A 435 2.11 3.11 -13.53
N VAL A 436 3.25 3.10 -14.22
CA VAL A 436 4.13 4.29 -14.35
C VAL A 436 3.41 5.47 -15.01
N TRP A 437 2.56 5.21 -16.00
CA TRP A 437 1.72 6.26 -16.61
C TRP A 437 0.71 6.81 -15.60
N MET A 438 -0.02 5.93 -14.89
CA MET A 438 -0.99 6.32 -13.86
C MET A 438 -0.33 7.08 -12.71
N PHE A 439 0.85 6.66 -12.25
CA PHE A 439 1.68 7.41 -11.31
C PHE A 439 2.06 8.80 -11.83
N GLY A 440 2.35 8.95 -13.12
CA GLY A 440 2.56 10.25 -13.74
C GLY A 440 1.33 11.16 -13.64
N VAL A 441 0.12 10.60 -13.82
CA VAL A 441 -1.15 11.33 -13.62
C VAL A 441 -1.37 11.66 -12.13
N PHE A 442 -1.11 10.72 -11.21
CA PHE A 442 -1.17 10.95 -9.77
C PHE A 442 -0.26 12.11 -9.31
N VAL A 443 0.99 12.17 -9.79
CA VAL A 443 1.90 13.29 -9.47
C VAL A 443 1.34 14.62 -10.01
N TRP A 444 0.68 14.60 -11.17
CA TRP A 444 -0.04 15.77 -11.68
C TRP A 444 -1.24 16.17 -10.82
N GLU A 445 -2.03 15.23 -10.31
CA GLU A 445 -3.12 15.49 -9.36
C GLU A 445 -2.61 16.12 -8.07
N VAL A 446 -1.53 15.58 -7.49
CA VAL A 446 -0.91 16.11 -6.27
C VAL A 446 -0.42 17.55 -6.48
N LEU A 447 0.29 17.82 -7.58
CA LEU A 447 0.84 19.15 -7.89
C LEU A 447 -0.18 20.17 -8.40
N SER A 448 -1.38 19.71 -8.81
CA SER A 448 -2.53 20.56 -9.13
C SER A 448 -3.50 20.74 -7.96
N LEU A 449 -3.15 20.22 -6.78
CA LEU A 449 -3.95 20.26 -5.54
C LEU A 449 -5.32 19.57 -5.67
N GLY A 450 -5.35 18.40 -6.32
CA GLY A 450 -6.53 17.54 -6.44
C GLY A 450 -7.45 17.87 -7.62
N GLN A 451 -6.96 18.54 -8.67
CA GLN A 451 -7.76 18.73 -9.88
C GLN A 451 -7.96 17.39 -10.61
N GLN A 452 -9.13 17.21 -11.23
CA GLN A 452 -9.37 16.04 -12.08
C GLN A 452 -8.55 16.15 -13.38
N PRO A 453 -7.78 15.10 -13.77
CA PRO A 453 -7.08 15.09 -15.05
C PRO A 453 -8.07 15.16 -16.21
N PHE A 454 -7.77 15.98 -17.23
CA PHE A 454 -8.65 16.20 -18.38
C PHE A 454 -10.10 16.57 -17.98
N PHE A 455 -10.32 17.42 -16.96
CA PHE A 455 -11.67 17.80 -16.53
C PHE A 455 -12.53 18.40 -17.66
N TRP A 456 -11.90 19.02 -18.66
CA TRP A 456 -12.54 19.62 -19.83
C TRP A 456 -12.88 18.64 -20.97
N MET A 457 -12.63 17.33 -20.79
CA MET A 457 -12.92 16.29 -21.79
C MET A 457 -13.89 15.23 -21.24
N GLU A 458 -14.66 14.62 -22.13
CA GLU A 458 -15.39 13.37 -21.87
C GLU A 458 -14.48 12.15 -22.05
N ASN A 459 -14.77 11.05 -21.34
CA ASN A 459 -13.91 9.85 -21.35
C ASN A 459 -13.63 9.31 -22.76
N GLY A 460 -14.63 9.27 -23.65
CA GLY A 460 -14.47 8.78 -25.03
C GLY A 460 -13.57 9.65 -25.93
N GLN A 461 -13.30 10.90 -25.52
CA GLN A 461 -12.46 11.83 -26.28
C GLN A 461 -10.97 11.72 -25.88
N VAL A 462 -10.69 11.30 -24.64
CA VAL A 462 -9.34 11.27 -24.05
C VAL A 462 -8.36 10.49 -24.92
N ILE A 463 -8.75 9.29 -25.38
CA ILE A 463 -7.85 8.43 -26.17
C ILE A 463 -7.38 9.12 -27.46
N ASN A 464 -8.27 9.79 -28.19
CA ASN A 464 -7.95 10.50 -29.43
C ASN A 464 -6.93 11.63 -29.19
N HIS A 465 -7.08 12.36 -28.09
CA HIS A 465 -6.13 13.41 -27.70
C HIS A 465 -4.77 12.86 -27.27
N LEU A 466 -4.74 11.82 -26.44
CA LEU A 466 -3.49 11.13 -26.07
C LEU A 466 -2.76 10.58 -27.30
N GLU A 467 -3.54 10.08 -28.27
CA GLU A 467 -3.09 9.54 -29.54
C GLU A 467 -2.61 10.59 -30.56
N ALA A 468 -3.08 11.83 -30.46
CA ALA A 468 -2.58 13.00 -31.17
C ALA A 468 -1.35 13.65 -30.48
N GLY A 469 -0.91 13.10 -29.34
CA GLY A 469 0.24 13.60 -28.57
C GLY A 469 -0.10 14.65 -27.51
N THR A 470 -1.38 15.00 -27.30
CA THR A 470 -1.80 15.85 -26.18
C THR A 470 -1.44 15.18 -24.84
N ARG A 471 -1.00 15.98 -23.87
CA ARG A 471 -0.71 15.57 -22.47
C ARG A 471 -1.29 16.60 -21.51
N LEU A 472 -1.35 16.26 -20.23
CA LEU A 472 -1.79 17.19 -19.18
C LEU A 472 -0.82 18.39 -19.10
N PRO A 473 -1.32 19.63 -18.96
CA PRO A 473 -0.49 20.84 -18.92
C PRO A 473 0.33 20.91 -17.62
N LYS A 474 1.45 21.63 -17.59
CA LYS A 474 2.27 21.79 -16.37
C LYS A 474 1.47 22.50 -15.25
N PRO A 475 1.27 21.89 -14.06
CA PRO A 475 0.70 22.59 -12.91
C PRO A 475 1.60 23.75 -12.46
N ASP A 476 1.02 24.78 -11.84
CA ASP A 476 1.79 25.97 -11.39
C ASP A 476 2.88 25.59 -10.38
N LEU A 477 2.53 24.78 -9.38
CA LEU A 477 3.44 24.30 -8.33
C LEU A 477 4.45 23.24 -8.82
N CYS A 478 4.37 22.79 -10.08
CA CYS A 478 5.26 21.77 -10.61
C CYS A 478 6.60 22.36 -11.10
N PRO A 479 7.75 21.94 -10.52
CA PRO A 479 9.07 22.34 -11.00
C PRO A 479 9.35 21.81 -12.42
N PRO A 480 10.04 22.56 -13.30
CA PRO A 480 10.32 22.11 -14.66
C PRO A 480 11.04 20.74 -14.78
N PRO A 481 12.02 20.37 -13.92
CA PRO A 481 12.62 19.03 -13.95
C PRO A 481 11.63 17.91 -13.63
N LEU A 482 10.68 18.15 -12.73
CA LEU A 482 9.64 17.19 -12.37
C LEU A 482 8.63 17.04 -13.52
N TYR A 483 8.25 18.13 -14.19
CA TYR A 483 7.39 18.03 -15.38
C TYR A 483 8.08 17.30 -16.55
N SER A 484 9.39 17.48 -16.73
CA SER A 484 10.18 16.70 -17.69
C SER A 484 10.16 15.20 -17.37
N LEU A 485 10.16 14.83 -16.08
CA LEU A 485 9.97 13.45 -15.64
C LEU A 485 8.59 12.91 -16.02
N LEU A 486 7.51 13.68 -15.80
CA LEU A 486 6.15 13.29 -16.20
C LEU A 486 6.03 13.06 -17.72
N GLY A 487 6.72 13.88 -18.52
CA GLY A 487 6.83 13.67 -19.97
C GLY A 487 7.41 12.29 -20.36
N ARG A 488 8.32 11.73 -19.54
CA ARG A 488 8.84 10.36 -19.73
C ARG A 488 7.86 9.30 -19.22
N CYS A 489 7.17 9.53 -18.11
CA CYS A 489 6.11 8.64 -17.63
C CYS A 489 4.95 8.52 -18.64
N TRP A 490 4.64 9.59 -19.36
CA TRP A 490 3.60 9.63 -20.40
C TRP A 490 4.10 9.36 -21.83
N ALA A 491 5.24 8.68 -21.98
CA ALA A 491 5.67 8.15 -23.27
C ALA A 491 4.60 7.19 -23.82
N TYR A 492 4.23 7.32 -25.10
CA TYR A 492 3.16 6.49 -25.69
C TYR A 492 3.57 5.01 -25.71
N GLN A 493 4.82 4.71 -26.09
CA GLN A 493 5.37 3.36 -26.01
C GLN A 493 5.62 2.96 -24.55
N PRO A 494 5.05 1.85 -24.03
CA PRO A 494 5.25 1.43 -22.64
C PRO A 494 6.73 1.20 -22.29
N ALA A 495 7.49 0.56 -23.18
CA ALA A 495 8.92 0.27 -22.99
C ALA A 495 9.84 1.50 -22.95
N ALA A 496 9.34 2.70 -23.30
CA ALA A 496 10.09 3.96 -23.19
C ALA A 496 9.88 4.68 -21.85
N ARG A 497 8.98 4.17 -21.00
CA ARG A 497 8.70 4.72 -19.67
C ARG A 497 9.76 4.23 -18.67
N PRO A 498 10.18 5.08 -17.71
CA PRO A 498 11.14 4.66 -16.66
C PRO A 498 10.51 3.64 -15.71
N LYS A 499 11.33 2.76 -15.12
CA LYS A 499 10.87 1.86 -14.03
C LYS A 499 10.66 2.61 -12.72
N PHE A 500 9.83 2.09 -11.80
CA PHE A 500 9.60 2.73 -10.50
C PHE A 500 10.89 2.84 -9.66
N SER A 501 11.70 1.80 -9.67
CA SER A 501 13.07 1.80 -9.14
C SER A 501 13.92 3.00 -9.64
N GLN A 502 13.81 3.38 -10.92
CA GLN A 502 14.51 4.55 -11.48
C GLN A 502 13.84 5.88 -11.10
N LEU A 503 12.51 5.89 -10.98
CA LEU A 503 11.75 7.06 -10.54
C LEU A 503 12.09 7.44 -9.09
N VAL A 504 12.18 6.46 -8.17
CA VAL A 504 12.58 6.70 -6.78
C VAL A 504 13.94 7.40 -6.74
N CYS A 505 14.97 6.86 -7.41
CA CYS A 505 16.29 7.52 -7.46
C CYS A 505 16.26 8.93 -8.06
N THR A 506 15.36 9.20 -9.00
CA THR A 506 15.24 10.52 -9.64
C THR A 506 14.54 11.53 -8.74
N LEU A 507 13.44 11.14 -8.09
CA LEU A 507 12.65 11.99 -7.20
C LEU A 507 13.41 12.27 -5.89
N SER A 508 14.09 11.28 -5.33
CA SER A 508 14.87 11.42 -4.09
C SER A 508 16.10 12.31 -4.23
N ARG A 509 16.72 12.39 -5.42
CA ARG A 509 17.88 13.27 -5.66
C ARG A 509 17.52 14.77 -5.76
N SER A 510 16.24 15.12 -5.69
CA SER A 510 15.75 16.48 -5.80
C SER A 510 16.14 17.33 -4.57
N PRO A 511 16.35 18.66 -4.69
CA PRO A 511 16.99 19.47 -3.64
C PRO A 511 16.34 19.39 -2.25
N TRP A 512 15.03 19.15 -2.20
CA TRP A 512 14.20 19.15 -1.01
C TRP A 512 14.43 17.95 -0.07
N GLU A 513 14.88 16.78 -0.55
CA GLU A 513 15.16 15.65 0.36
C GLU A 513 16.46 15.89 1.14
N ARG A 514 17.45 16.61 0.57
CA ARG A 514 18.64 17.08 1.31
C ARG A 514 18.31 18.11 2.38
N GLU A 515 17.36 19.01 2.08
CA GLU A 515 16.89 20.01 3.04
C GLU A 515 16.14 19.33 4.20
N ARG A 516 15.36 18.28 3.92
CA ARG A 516 14.71 17.46 4.94
C ARG A 516 15.71 16.66 5.77
N GLU A 517 16.67 15.96 5.15
CA GLU A 517 17.76 15.26 5.87
C GLU A 517 18.55 16.23 6.77
N SER A 518 18.86 17.44 6.28
CA SER A 518 19.54 18.47 7.07
C SER A 518 18.70 18.94 8.26
N VAL A 519 17.38 19.04 8.14
CA VAL A 519 16.47 19.40 9.24
C VAL A 519 16.31 18.25 10.22
N GLU A 520 16.16 17.01 9.76
CA GLU A 520 16.05 15.81 10.59
C GLU A 520 17.32 15.56 11.41
N ASP A 521 18.50 15.70 10.80
CA ASP A 521 19.81 15.63 11.47
C ASP A 521 19.99 16.79 12.49
N THR A 522 19.55 18.00 12.15
CA THR A 522 19.54 19.14 13.10
C THR A 522 18.64 18.88 14.31
N LEU A 523 17.42 18.37 14.10
CA LEU A 523 16.48 18.02 15.17
C LEU A 523 17.00 16.85 16.02
N TRP A 524 17.65 15.86 15.41
CA TRP A 524 18.24 14.73 16.12
C TRP A 524 19.40 15.16 17.02
N ARG A 525 20.27 16.06 16.52
CA ARG A 525 21.34 16.70 17.33
C ARG A 525 20.76 17.49 18.49
N GLN A 526 19.81 18.41 18.23
CA GLN A 526 19.13 19.17 19.28
C GLN A 526 18.49 18.26 20.35
N LYS A 527 17.89 17.13 19.95
CA LYS A 527 17.33 16.14 20.88
C LYS A 527 18.40 15.41 21.69
N GLN A 528 19.55 15.07 21.10
CA GLN A 528 20.69 14.49 21.82
C GLN A 528 21.29 15.48 22.82
N ASP A 529 21.48 16.73 22.41
CA ASP A 529 22.06 17.78 23.26
C ASP A 529 21.15 18.06 24.46
N MET A 530 19.83 18.23 24.24
CA MET A 530 18.83 18.35 25.31
C MET A 530 18.86 17.18 26.31
N LEU A 531 19.08 15.94 25.84
CA LEU A 531 19.20 14.78 26.73
C LEU A 531 20.49 14.82 27.56
N ARG A 532 21.62 15.22 26.97
CA ARG A 532 22.90 15.40 27.69
C ARG A 532 22.84 16.53 28.71
N ASP A 533 22.15 17.62 28.40
CA ASP A 533 21.94 18.74 29.32
C ASP A 533 21.11 18.33 30.53
N ARG A 534 20.07 17.53 30.30
CA ARG A 534 19.28 16.92 31.37
C ARG A 534 20.11 15.97 32.24
N GLU A 535 20.89 15.07 31.64
CA GLU A 535 21.77 14.17 32.39
C GLU A 535 22.82 14.92 33.21
N TRP A 536 23.37 16.02 32.68
CA TRP A 536 24.29 16.89 33.40
C TRP A 536 23.62 17.52 34.63
N LEU A 537 22.42 18.10 34.49
CA LEU A 537 21.66 18.64 35.62
C LEU A 537 21.31 17.58 36.66
N GLU A 538 20.90 16.38 36.24
CA GLU A 538 20.59 15.26 37.14
C GLU A 538 21.82 14.70 37.87
N GLN A 539 23.03 14.80 37.30
CA GLN A 539 24.28 14.47 37.99
C GLN A 539 24.68 15.55 38.99
N GLU A 540 24.59 16.81 38.58
CA GLU A 540 25.03 17.94 39.40
C GLU A 540 24.10 18.16 40.60
N GLU A 541 22.79 17.96 40.45
CA GLU A 541 21.84 17.91 41.56
C GLU A 541 22.24 16.85 42.61
N ARG A 542 22.68 15.65 42.20
CA ARG A 542 23.14 14.60 43.12
C ARG A 542 24.42 14.99 43.86
N GLN A 543 25.37 15.63 43.19
CA GLN A 543 26.60 16.11 43.82
C GLN A 543 26.29 17.19 44.87
N LEU A 544 25.42 18.14 44.56
CA LEU A 544 25.00 19.21 45.47
C LEU A 544 24.29 18.65 46.72
N VAL A 545 23.36 17.69 46.55
CA VAL A 545 22.63 17.05 47.66
C VAL A 545 23.56 16.31 48.63
N HIS A 546 24.69 15.77 48.18
CA HIS A 546 25.66 15.09 49.05
C HIS A 546 26.55 16.04 49.89
N THR A 547 26.57 17.34 49.62
CA THR A 547 27.42 18.30 50.36
C THR A 547 26.79 18.90 51.61
N HIS A 548 25.47 18.79 51.78
CA HIS A 548 24.74 19.38 52.92
C HIS A 548 23.79 18.36 53.57
N PRO A 549 24.13 17.76 54.73
CA PRO A 549 23.21 16.90 55.46
C PRO A 549 22.16 17.74 56.21
N LEU A 550 21.14 18.20 55.48
CA LEU A 550 19.94 18.76 56.08
C LEU A 550 19.17 17.66 56.82
N LYS A 551 19.46 17.52 58.12
CA LYS A 551 18.67 16.74 59.08
C LYS A 551 17.28 17.37 59.23
N VAL A 552 16.35 17.03 58.33
CA VAL A 552 14.91 17.17 58.62
C VAL A 552 14.46 15.91 59.35
N CYS A 553 14.32 16.02 60.67
CA CYS A 553 13.79 14.96 61.51
C CYS A 553 12.28 14.82 61.27
N MET A 554 11.86 13.82 60.49
CA MET A 554 10.43 13.52 60.32
C MET A 554 10.00 12.43 61.30
N SER A 555 9.67 12.86 62.53
CA SER A 555 9.06 11.98 63.52
C SER A 555 7.59 11.71 63.18
N THR A 556 7.32 10.43 62.86
CA THR A 556 6.14 9.68 63.31
C THR A 556 4.74 10.26 63.01
N TYR A 557 4.04 9.68 62.03
CA TYR A 557 2.76 8.98 62.26
C TYR A 557 2.28 8.28 60.99
N LEU A 558 2.46 6.96 60.91
CA LEU A 558 1.39 6.02 60.55
C LEU A 558 1.77 4.61 60.99
N ARG A 559 0.96 4.00 61.86
CA ARG A 559 1.07 2.58 62.21
C ARG A 559 0.17 1.78 61.28
N VAL A 560 0.74 0.80 60.58
CA VAL A 560 0.13 -0.54 60.45
C VAL A 560 1.23 -1.57 60.67
N THR A 561 1.12 -2.32 61.76
CA THR A 561 1.89 -3.54 62.06
C THR A 561 1.20 -4.72 61.35
N GLU A 562 1.85 -5.74 60.78
CA GLU A 562 2.80 -6.74 61.31
C GLU A 562 3.39 -7.55 60.12
N ARG A 563 4.56 -8.20 60.10
CA ARG A 563 5.74 -8.46 60.99
C ARG A 563 7.01 -8.41 60.09
N GLY A 564 8.25 -8.38 60.59
CA GLY A 564 8.72 -8.34 61.98
C GLY A 564 9.90 -9.26 62.31
N VAL A 565 11.05 -9.13 61.63
CA VAL A 565 12.38 -9.54 62.16
C VAL A 565 13.42 -8.48 61.77
N PHE A 566 14.33 -8.17 62.69
CA PHE A 566 15.28 -7.07 62.64
C PHE A 566 16.74 -7.57 62.69
N VAL A 567 17.65 -6.60 62.57
CA VAL A 567 19.09 -6.59 62.87
C VAL A 567 19.99 -6.76 61.65
N GLY A 568 20.79 -5.73 61.39
CA GLY A 568 21.89 -5.76 60.43
C GLY A 568 23.17 -5.21 61.04
N SER A 569 24.27 -5.28 60.28
CA SER A 569 25.36 -4.29 60.26
C SER A 569 26.48 -4.75 59.34
N CYS A 570 27.22 -3.77 58.81
CA CYS A 570 28.38 -3.86 57.92
C CYS A 570 29.41 -4.96 58.24
N VAL A 571 30.16 -5.39 57.19
CA VAL A 571 31.65 -5.26 57.10
C VAL A 571 32.19 -5.80 55.76
N TYR A 572 32.80 -4.91 54.96
CA TYR A 572 33.94 -5.04 54.01
C TYR A 572 34.16 -6.23 53.03
N ARG A 573 34.55 -5.82 51.81
CA ARG A 573 35.65 -6.33 50.93
C ARG A 573 35.60 -7.72 50.23
N LEU A 574 35.87 -7.60 48.91
CA LEU A 574 36.79 -8.39 48.05
C LEU A 574 36.36 -9.71 47.36
N LEU A 575 36.78 -9.74 46.09
CA LEU A 575 37.29 -10.84 45.25
C LEU A 575 36.42 -12.08 44.95
N CYS A 576 36.63 -12.59 43.73
CA CYS A 576 35.92 -13.70 43.11
C CYS A 576 36.79 -14.97 43.07
N VAL A 577 36.23 -16.14 43.42
CA VAL A 577 36.70 -17.47 42.98
C VAL A 577 35.48 -18.40 42.85
N CYS A 578 35.42 -19.22 41.80
CA CYS A 578 34.37 -20.21 41.55
C CYS A 578 34.75 -21.61 42.07
N VAL A 579 33.79 -22.38 42.60
CA VAL A 579 33.68 -23.86 42.45
C VAL A 579 32.18 -24.23 42.39
N CYS A 580 31.84 -25.30 41.67
CA CYS A 580 30.47 -25.74 41.37
C CYS A 580 30.07 -27.03 42.14
N VAL A 581 28.86 -27.55 41.87
CA VAL A 581 28.25 -28.84 42.35
C VAL A 581 27.66 -28.76 43.78
N CYS A 582 26.40 -29.12 44.07
CA CYS A 582 25.33 -29.80 43.31
C CYS A 582 23.94 -29.24 43.64
N GLY A 583 23.07 -29.10 42.64
CA GLY A 583 21.60 -29.11 42.82
C GLY A 583 20.89 -27.75 42.90
N CYS A 584 20.13 -27.46 41.84
CA CYS A 584 19.05 -26.45 41.68
C CYS A 584 19.40 -25.10 41.00
N VAL A 585 18.90 -24.98 39.76
CA VAL A 585 18.66 -23.76 38.95
C VAL A 585 19.88 -22.87 38.67
N CYS A 586 20.44 -22.99 37.47
CA CYS A 586 21.33 -21.99 36.87
C CYS A 586 20.55 -21.12 35.86
N LEU A 587 20.60 -19.80 36.02
CA LEU A 587 20.37 -18.86 34.92
C LEU A 587 21.67 -18.10 34.69
N CYS A 588 22.29 -18.30 33.52
CA CYS A 588 23.47 -17.54 33.12
C CYS A 588 23.04 -16.22 32.47
N VAL A 589 23.54 -15.10 32.99
CA VAL A 589 23.62 -13.85 32.22
C VAL A 589 25.05 -13.33 32.32
N CYS A 590 25.76 -13.34 31.20
CA CYS A 590 27.00 -12.60 31.06
C CYS A 590 26.67 -11.14 30.76
N VAL A 591 27.25 -10.20 31.52
CA VAL A 591 27.51 -8.84 31.02
C VAL A 591 28.97 -8.54 31.29
N CYS A 592 29.75 -8.41 30.22
CA CYS A 592 31.16 -8.01 30.31
C CYS A 592 31.28 -6.54 30.71
N VAL A 593 32.40 -6.23 31.37
CA VAL A 593 32.80 -4.91 31.85
C VAL A 593 32.72 -3.86 30.73
N CYS A 594 31.88 -2.84 30.91
CA CYS A 594 32.14 -1.57 30.26
C CYS A 594 33.26 -0.86 31.03
N VAL A 595 34.38 -0.60 30.36
CA VAL A 595 35.50 0.15 30.92
C VAL A 595 35.02 1.54 31.32
N MET A 596 35.45 2.05 32.47
CA MET A 596 35.15 3.42 32.89
C MET A 596 35.84 4.44 31.98
N SER A 597 35.22 4.77 30.85
CA SER A 597 35.39 6.06 30.19
C SER A 597 34.82 7.13 31.12
N LYS A 598 35.70 7.95 31.71
CA LYS A 598 35.29 9.18 32.41
C LYS A 598 34.38 10.00 31.48
N PRO A 599 33.32 10.64 31.98
CA PRO A 599 32.57 11.59 31.16
C PRO A 599 33.51 12.72 30.72
N LEU A 600 33.64 12.93 29.41
CA LEU A 600 34.35 14.09 28.87
C LEU A 600 33.53 15.35 29.18
N PRO A 601 34.10 16.40 29.80
CA PRO A 601 33.44 17.70 29.89
C PRO A 601 33.31 18.34 28.50
N THR A 602 32.39 19.30 28.34
CA THR A 602 32.14 20.00 27.05
C THR A 602 33.40 20.70 26.46
N ALA A 603 34.42 20.94 27.30
CA ALA A 603 35.81 21.10 26.91
C ALA A 603 36.72 20.79 28.12
N GLU A 604 37.95 20.29 27.92
CA GLU A 604 38.93 20.07 29.00
C GLU A 604 39.56 21.39 29.51
N MET A 605 38.71 22.25 30.07
CA MET A 605 39.07 23.56 30.60
C MET A 605 39.24 23.53 32.12
N ASP A 606 40.26 24.22 32.62
CA ASP A 606 40.41 24.45 34.05
C ASP A 606 39.28 25.36 34.58
N ARG A 607 38.43 24.83 35.47
CA ARG A 607 37.32 25.55 36.11
C ARG A 607 37.73 26.36 37.34
N SER A 608 39.02 26.29 37.74
CA SER A 608 39.55 26.96 38.93
C SER A 608 39.50 28.48 38.78
N GLY A 609 38.50 29.13 39.40
CA GLY A 609 38.31 30.58 39.33
C GLY A 609 37.51 31.07 38.12
N ASP A 610 36.80 30.18 37.41
CA ASP A 610 35.87 30.60 36.35
C ASP A 610 34.59 31.19 36.97
N GLN A 611 34.45 32.51 36.89
CA GLN A 611 33.33 33.25 37.47
C GLN A 611 31.99 32.97 36.78
N VAL A 612 31.99 32.62 35.48
CA VAL A 612 30.78 32.26 34.73
C VAL A 612 30.30 30.88 35.15
N TYR A 613 31.21 29.90 35.15
CA TYR A 613 30.93 28.56 35.68
C TYR A 613 30.39 28.62 37.11
N SER A 614 31.06 29.38 37.99
CA SER A 614 30.64 29.57 39.38
C SER A 614 29.23 30.17 39.49
N SER A 615 28.89 31.14 38.63
CA SER A 615 27.57 31.79 38.63
C SER A 615 26.46 30.89 38.09
N VAL A 616 26.74 30.05 37.08
CA VAL A 616 25.80 28.99 36.63
C VAL A 616 25.60 27.94 37.72
N MET A 617 26.66 27.58 38.45
CA MET A 617 26.56 26.65 39.56
C MET A 617 25.71 27.18 40.73
N GLU A 618 25.81 28.48 41.06
CA GLU A 618 24.90 29.11 42.03
C GLU A 618 23.45 29.24 41.50
N MET A 619 23.25 29.38 40.19
CA MET A 619 21.92 29.31 39.58
C MET A 619 21.28 27.93 39.78
N VAL A 620 21.99 26.85 39.44
CA VAL A 620 21.52 25.47 39.61
C VAL A 620 21.21 25.16 41.08
N LYS A 621 22.09 25.58 42.02
CA LYS A 621 21.85 25.43 43.46
C LYS A 621 20.54 26.07 43.91
N GLU A 622 20.26 27.31 43.51
CA GLU A 622 19.05 28.02 43.96
C GLU A 622 17.77 27.45 43.31
N VAL A 623 17.85 26.91 42.08
CA VAL A 623 16.74 26.17 41.45
C VAL A 623 16.47 24.83 42.15
N VAL A 624 17.51 24.08 42.53
CA VAL A 624 17.38 22.85 43.34
C VAL A 624 16.81 23.17 44.73
N ARG A 625 17.23 24.29 45.34
CA ARG A 625 16.66 24.78 46.60
C ARG A 625 15.17 25.09 46.46
N LEU A 626 14.77 25.87 45.45
CA LEU A 626 13.37 26.16 45.15
C LEU A 626 12.55 24.87 44.97
N LYS A 627 13.08 23.87 44.26
CA LYS A 627 12.45 22.56 44.05
C LYS A 627 12.23 21.78 45.36
N ASN A 628 13.17 21.84 46.29
CA ASN A 628 13.06 21.20 47.60
C ASN A 628 12.07 21.96 48.52
N ASP A 629 12.20 23.29 48.58
CA ASP A 629 11.45 24.13 49.51
C ASP A 629 9.98 24.34 49.09
N VAL A 630 9.61 24.23 47.80
CA VAL A 630 8.23 24.52 47.32
C VAL A 630 7.13 23.67 47.97
N LYS A 631 7.48 22.49 48.49
CA LYS A 631 6.54 21.60 49.18
C LYS A 631 6.20 22.08 50.59
N THR A 632 7.09 22.85 51.21
CA THR A 632 6.96 23.37 52.59
C THR A 632 6.70 24.86 52.66
N LEU A 633 7.08 25.63 51.64
CA LEU A 633 6.84 27.08 51.55
C LEU A 633 5.36 27.43 51.44
N SER A 634 4.97 28.50 52.14
CA SER A 634 3.68 29.17 51.93
C SER A 634 3.69 29.99 50.64
N ALA A 635 2.51 30.23 50.06
CA ALA A 635 2.40 31.00 48.82
C ALA A 635 2.84 32.47 48.93
N SER A 636 2.88 33.02 50.15
CA SER A 636 3.46 34.32 50.48
C SER A 636 4.99 34.37 50.33
N GLU A 637 5.68 33.22 50.34
CA GLU A 637 7.15 33.14 50.33
C GLU A 637 7.71 32.85 48.93
N TYR A 638 6.89 32.40 47.97
CA TYR A 638 7.32 32.19 46.57
C TYR A 638 7.99 33.43 45.94
N PRO A 639 7.51 34.67 46.15
CA PRO A 639 8.19 35.87 45.65
C PRO A 639 9.61 36.05 46.19
N THR A 640 9.88 35.62 47.43
CA THR A 640 11.22 35.69 48.03
C THR A 640 12.16 34.66 47.40
N ALA A 641 11.69 33.43 47.20
CA ALA A 641 12.48 32.37 46.58
C ALA A 641 12.79 32.64 45.10
N VAL A 642 11.80 33.06 44.30
CA VAL A 642 12.02 33.45 42.89
C VAL A 642 12.87 34.71 42.77
N LYS A 643 12.82 35.63 43.74
CA LYS A 643 13.73 36.78 43.78
C LYS A 643 15.20 36.37 43.99
N ALA A 644 15.48 35.30 44.74
CA ALA A 644 16.84 34.78 44.90
C ALA A 644 17.39 34.24 43.56
N VAL A 645 16.59 33.45 42.83
CA VAL A 645 16.89 33.00 41.46
C VAL A 645 17.19 34.20 40.55
N GLY A 646 16.37 35.25 40.60
CA GLY A 646 16.57 36.48 39.82
C GLY A 646 17.83 37.30 40.20
N VAL A 647 18.31 37.20 41.45
CA VAL A 647 19.59 37.79 41.86
C VAL A 647 20.76 36.99 41.28
N ASN A 648 20.71 35.66 41.33
CA ASN A 648 21.74 34.81 40.72
C ASN A 648 21.82 35.00 39.20
N LEU A 649 20.69 35.21 38.51
CA LEU A 649 20.71 35.53 37.07
C LEU A 649 21.44 36.84 36.80
N ARG A 650 21.23 37.87 37.62
CA ARG A 650 21.92 39.16 37.47
C ARG A 650 23.43 39.01 37.67
N THR A 651 23.85 38.21 38.64
CA THR A 651 25.26 37.89 38.89
C THR A 651 25.88 37.13 37.71
N LEU A 652 25.15 36.16 37.14
CA LEU A 652 25.57 35.43 35.94
C LEU A 652 25.75 36.37 34.74
N ILE A 653 24.76 37.21 34.42
CA ILE A 653 24.86 38.18 33.32
C ILE A 653 26.05 39.12 33.54
N GLN A 654 26.22 39.67 34.75
CA GLN A 654 27.37 40.51 35.09
C GLN A 654 28.72 39.80 34.85
N SER A 655 28.83 38.52 35.22
CA SER A 655 30.06 37.73 34.99
C SER A 655 30.36 37.47 33.50
N VAL A 656 29.34 37.48 32.65
CA VAL A 656 29.49 37.35 31.20
C VAL A 656 29.80 38.70 30.55
N ASP A 657 29.12 39.78 30.96
CA ASP A 657 29.38 41.17 30.52
C ASP A 657 30.83 41.60 30.76
N GLU A 658 31.47 41.13 31.84
CA GLU A 658 32.90 41.37 32.13
C GLU A 658 33.84 40.69 31.12
N ILE A 659 33.41 39.59 30.49
CA ILE A 659 34.19 38.81 29.52
C ILE A 659 33.86 39.21 28.08
N LEU A 660 32.64 39.68 27.78
CA LEU A 660 32.21 40.12 26.43
C LEU A 660 33.20 41.06 25.70
N PRO A 661 33.91 42.00 26.34
CA PRO A 661 34.92 42.84 25.70
C PRO A 661 36.10 42.05 25.12
N THR A 662 36.47 40.93 25.74
CA THR A 662 37.60 40.07 25.34
C THR A 662 37.28 39.12 24.19
N LEU A 663 35.99 38.95 23.87
CA LEU A 663 35.51 38.02 22.84
C LEU A 663 35.26 38.70 21.49
N HIS A 664 35.43 37.94 20.41
CA HIS A 664 35.24 38.39 19.04
C HIS A 664 33.81 38.87 18.75
N SER A 665 33.68 39.92 17.93
CA SER A 665 32.41 40.61 17.65
C SER A 665 31.29 39.70 17.13
N SER A 666 31.63 38.70 16.31
CA SER A 666 30.67 37.73 15.78
C SER A 666 29.99 36.89 16.88
N VAL A 667 30.72 36.55 17.95
CA VAL A 667 30.21 35.67 19.03
C VAL A 667 29.52 36.49 20.12
N ARG A 668 29.90 37.77 20.28
CA ARG A 668 29.23 38.74 21.17
C ARG A 668 27.73 38.90 20.87
N ASN A 669 27.32 38.78 19.61
CA ASN A 669 25.91 38.87 19.22
C ASN A 669 25.10 37.62 19.59
N GLU A 670 25.73 36.44 19.51
CA GLU A 670 25.15 35.14 19.88
C GLU A 670 24.93 35.06 21.39
N ILE A 671 25.96 35.38 22.19
CA ILE A 671 25.88 35.43 23.66
C ILE A 671 24.81 36.42 24.13
N LYS A 672 24.72 37.61 23.51
CA LYS A 672 23.65 38.60 23.78
C LYS A 672 22.25 38.12 23.38
N GLY A 673 22.13 37.16 22.47
CA GLY A 673 20.89 36.47 22.17
C GLY A 673 20.45 35.60 23.35
N THR A 674 21.38 34.81 23.89
CA THR A 674 21.15 33.93 25.06
C THR A 674 20.87 34.73 26.34
N GLU A 675 21.54 35.86 26.58
CA GLU A 675 21.21 36.77 27.70
C GLU A 675 19.77 37.29 27.64
N ARG A 676 19.26 37.60 26.43
CA ARG A 676 17.86 38.02 26.23
C ARG A 676 16.88 36.87 26.47
N LEU A 677 17.26 35.64 26.11
CA LEU A 677 16.48 34.43 26.38
C LEU A 677 16.32 34.24 27.91
N LEU A 678 17.41 34.22 28.67
CA LEU A 678 17.35 34.07 30.13
C LEU A 678 16.49 35.14 30.84
N ASN A 679 16.52 36.39 30.36
CA ASN A 679 15.65 37.44 30.88
C ASN A 679 14.16 37.18 30.59
N LYS A 680 13.83 36.57 29.44
CA LYS A 680 12.48 36.12 29.10
C LYS A 680 12.06 34.93 29.98
N ASP A 681 12.95 33.98 30.25
CA ASP A 681 12.64 32.78 31.03
C ASP A 681 12.46 33.09 32.52
N LEU A 682 13.21 34.06 33.06
CA LEU A 682 12.92 34.64 34.38
C LEU A 682 11.53 35.33 34.40
N GLY A 683 11.14 35.98 33.30
CA GLY A 683 9.79 36.53 33.13
C GLY A 683 8.68 35.46 33.18
N GLU A 684 8.90 34.33 32.51
CA GLU A 684 7.99 33.18 32.53
C GLU A 684 7.92 32.53 33.92
N LEU A 685 9.06 32.36 34.60
CA LEU A 685 9.12 31.89 35.99
C LEU A 685 8.32 32.81 36.93
N ILE A 686 8.46 34.13 36.81
CA ILE A 686 7.68 35.11 37.59
C ILE A 686 6.18 35.00 37.26
N SER A 687 5.83 34.76 36.00
CA SER A 687 4.43 34.54 35.56
C SER A 687 3.82 33.29 36.21
N LYS A 688 4.52 32.14 36.13
CA LYS A 688 4.09 30.88 36.73
C LYS A 688 4.06 30.94 38.26
N MET A 689 4.98 31.66 38.88
CA MET A 689 4.97 31.93 40.32
C MET A 689 3.73 32.73 40.76
N ARG A 690 3.35 33.78 40.02
CA ARG A 690 2.10 34.53 40.29
C ARG A 690 0.87 33.64 40.15
N LEU A 691 0.83 32.77 39.13
CA LEU A 691 -0.26 31.82 38.94
C LEU A 691 -0.35 30.80 40.09
N ALA A 692 0.79 30.30 40.59
CA ALA A 692 0.86 29.41 41.75
C ALA A 692 0.47 30.11 43.06
N GLN A 693 0.78 31.41 43.19
CA GLN A 693 0.35 32.23 44.33
C GLN A 693 -1.16 32.47 44.33
N GLN A 694 -1.75 32.78 43.16
CA GLN A 694 -3.21 32.97 43.01
C GLN A 694 -4.01 31.68 43.25
N ASN A 695 -3.47 30.53 42.85
CA ASN A 695 -4.11 29.21 42.98
C ASN A 695 -3.68 28.43 44.23
N ALA A 696 -3.10 29.09 45.24
CA ALA A 696 -2.55 28.45 46.42
C ALA A 696 -3.55 27.66 47.28
N VAL A 697 -4.84 27.98 47.17
CA VAL A 697 -5.96 27.36 47.91
C VAL A 697 -6.96 26.61 47.03
N THR A 698 -6.67 26.47 45.72
CA THR A 698 -7.55 25.75 44.78
C THR A 698 -7.03 24.33 44.54
N SER A 699 -7.85 23.48 43.91
CA SER A 699 -7.44 22.13 43.47
C SER A 699 -6.24 22.15 42.51
N LEU A 700 -6.01 23.27 41.81
CA LEU A 700 -4.93 23.45 40.84
C LEU A 700 -3.56 23.74 41.48
N ARG A 701 -3.48 23.87 42.82
CA ARG A 701 -2.22 24.19 43.55
C ARG A 701 -1.03 23.33 43.09
N GLN A 702 -1.21 22.01 43.00
CA GLN A 702 -0.13 21.08 42.65
C GLN A 702 0.32 21.20 41.19
N ASP A 703 -0.60 21.46 40.26
CA ASP A 703 -0.28 21.66 38.85
C ASP A 703 0.42 23.02 38.63
N CYS A 704 -0.04 24.08 39.30
CA CYS A 704 0.63 25.38 39.23
C CYS A 704 2.03 25.36 39.86
N GLN A 705 2.23 24.64 40.98
CA GLN A 705 3.56 24.39 41.55
C GLN A 705 4.45 23.61 40.56
N ARG A 706 3.94 22.56 39.91
CA ARG A 706 4.69 21.82 38.87
C ARG A 706 5.08 22.70 37.69
N GLN A 707 4.20 23.58 37.20
CA GLN A 707 4.52 24.53 36.13
C GLN A 707 5.59 25.57 36.55
N MET A 708 5.56 26.06 37.78
CA MET A 708 6.58 26.97 38.31
C MET A 708 7.96 26.29 38.39
N LEU A 709 8.01 25.04 38.86
CA LEU A 709 9.27 24.27 38.88
C LEU A 709 9.79 23.94 37.48
N ALA A 710 8.91 23.66 36.51
CA ALA A 710 9.31 23.44 35.13
C ALA A 710 9.99 24.69 34.53
N ALA A 711 9.40 25.88 34.72
CA ALA A 711 9.99 27.14 34.28
C ALA A 711 11.36 27.44 34.96
N ALA A 712 11.50 27.12 36.25
CA ALA A 712 12.78 27.25 36.96
C ALA A 712 13.85 26.28 36.43
N HIS A 713 13.45 25.06 36.05
CA HIS A 713 14.34 24.09 35.43
C HIS A 713 14.80 24.52 34.04
N THR A 714 13.91 25.05 33.20
CA THR A 714 14.27 25.62 31.89
C THR A 714 15.33 26.72 32.04
N LEU A 715 15.13 27.69 32.95
CA LEU A 715 16.12 28.73 33.23
C LEU A 715 17.50 28.18 33.63
N ALA A 716 17.56 27.05 34.33
CA ALA A 716 18.82 26.38 34.68
C ALA A 716 19.49 25.70 33.47
N VAL A 717 18.71 25.08 32.56
CA VAL A 717 19.21 24.52 31.29
C VAL A 717 19.81 25.64 30.44
N ASP A 718 19.05 26.72 30.21
CA ASP A 718 19.52 27.83 29.35
C ASP A 718 20.71 28.57 29.95
N SER A 719 20.87 28.56 31.29
CA SER A 719 22.05 29.08 31.97
C SER A 719 23.30 28.23 31.69
N LYS A 720 23.14 26.91 31.53
CA LYS A 720 24.20 26.01 31.06
C LYS A 720 24.52 26.27 29.57
N SER A 721 23.51 26.42 28.73
CA SER A 721 23.67 26.78 27.31
C SER A 721 24.48 28.08 27.11
N LEU A 722 24.30 29.07 27.99
CA LEU A 722 25.11 30.29 28.03
C LEU A 722 26.58 30.01 28.36
N LEU A 723 26.86 29.15 29.34
CA LEU A 723 28.23 28.72 29.69
C LEU A 723 28.90 27.98 28.53
N ASP A 724 28.22 27.02 27.90
CA ASP A 724 28.77 26.27 26.77
C ASP A 724 29.04 27.20 25.55
N ALA A 725 28.19 28.20 25.30
CA ALA A 725 28.45 29.23 24.28
C ALA A 725 29.67 30.11 24.62
N VAL A 726 29.84 30.50 25.89
CA VAL A 726 31.01 31.25 26.38
C VAL A 726 32.30 30.41 26.29
N ASP A 727 32.25 29.12 26.60
CA ASP A 727 33.40 28.22 26.49
C ASP A 727 33.81 27.98 25.03
N GLN A 728 32.85 27.76 24.13
CA GLN A 728 33.13 27.72 22.69
C GLN A 728 33.75 29.03 22.19
N ALA A 729 33.31 30.18 22.71
CA ALA A 729 33.91 31.48 22.40
C ALA A 729 35.37 31.58 22.88
N ARG A 730 35.64 31.15 24.13
CA ARG A 730 36.99 31.11 24.73
C ARG A 730 37.93 30.19 23.96
N VAL A 731 37.47 29.01 23.54
CA VAL A 731 38.24 28.06 22.72
C VAL A 731 38.56 28.67 21.35
N ARG A 732 37.57 29.22 20.63
CA ARG A 732 37.79 29.89 19.33
C ARG A 732 38.73 31.09 19.40
N ALA A 733 38.86 31.72 20.58
CA ALA A 733 39.73 32.87 20.81
C ALA A 733 41.13 32.51 21.34
N ASN A 734 41.48 31.22 21.50
CA ASN A 734 42.70 30.75 22.19
C ASN A 734 42.85 31.28 23.64
N LEU A 735 41.73 31.61 24.29
CA LEU A 735 41.69 32.10 25.69
C LEU A 735 41.48 30.97 26.72
N ALA A 736 41.23 29.74 26.27
CA ALA A 736 41.07 28.58 27.15
C ALA A 736 42.39 28.17 27.81
N ARG A 737 42.41 28.09 29.15
CA ARG A 737 43.50 27.41 29.88
C ARG A 737 43.25 25.90 29.83
N PRO A 738 44.16 25.09 29.22
CA PRO A 738 44.04 23.65 29.27
C PRO A 738 44.25 23.15 30.71
N ALA A 739 43.52 22.10 31.09
CA ALA A 739 43.65 21.50 32.40
C ALA A 739 45.11 21.05 32.69
N ALA A 740 45.55 21.19 33.95
CA ALA A 740 46.96 21.00 34.35
C ALA A 740 47.57 19.63 34.00
N ALA A 741 46.75 18.61 33.74
CA ALA A 741 47.19 17.30 33.27
C ALA A 741 47.78 17.31 31.84
N ALA A 742 47.32 18.22 30.96
CA ALA A 742 47.78 18.27 29.57
C ALA A 742 49.19 18.88 29.42
N ALA A 743 49.60 19.77 30.33
CA ALA A 743 50.91 20.42 30.29
C ALA A 743 52.08 19.43 30.46
N ALA A 744 51.87 18.29 31.14
CA ALA A 744 52.90 17.28 31.35
C ALA A 744 53.22 16.45 30.09
N ALA A 745 52.35 16.45 29.08
CA ALA A 745 52.54 15.68 27.85
C ALA A 745 53.42 16.40 26.80
N ALA A 746 53.73 17.69 26.99
CA ALA A 746 54.40 18.54 26.01
C ALA A 746 55.95 18.55 26.12
N THR A 747 56.53 17.70 26.97
CA THR A 747 58.00 17.65 27.21
C THR A 747 58.58 16.25 26.98
N ALA A 748 58.71 15.86 25.71
CA ALA A 748 59.57 14.75 25.28
C ALA A 748 60.35 15.20 24.01
N PRO A 749 61.68 14.96 23.91
CA PRO A 749 62.48 15.47 22.81
C PRO A 749 62.34 14.63 21.54
N ALA A 750 62.62 15.26 20.39
CA ALA A 750 62.59 14.60 19.08
C ALA A 750 64.02 14.28 18.59
N ASP A 751 64.24 13.01 18.27
CA ASP A 751 65.33 12.46 17.43
C ASP A 751 64.68 11.42 16.50
N GLY A 752 65.06 11.22 15.24
CA GLY A 752 66.08 11.90 14.43
C GLY A 752 65.86 11.58 12.94
N ALA A 753 66.54 12.29 12.04
CA ALA A 753 66.28 12.28 10.60
C ALA A 753 67.06 11.21 9.80
N THR A 754 66.57 10.90 8.59
CA THR A 754 67.31 10.59 7.33
C THR A 754 66.29 10.12 6.28
N ALA A 755 66.41 10.28 4.96
CA ALA A 755 67.07 11.21 4.04
C ALA A 755 66.67 10.70 2.62
N ARG A 756 66.31 11.61 1.69
CA ARG A 756 66.12 11.37 0.24
C ARG A 756 67.49 11.10 -0.45
N PRO A 757 67.60 10.57 -1.71
CA PRO A 757 67.02 11.10 -2.99
C PRO A 757 66.58 10.03 -4.04
N ASP A 758 65.60 10.22 -4.95
CA ASP A 758 65.41 11.04 -6.18
C ASP A 758 65.42 10.15 -7.46
N SER A 759 64.98 10.70 -8.61
CA SER A 759 64.76 10.09 -9.94
C SER A 759 63.52 9.16 -10.06
N GLU A 760 62.76 9.11 -11.15
CA GLU A 760 62.88 9.83 -12.44
C GLU A 760 61.50 10.02 -13.12
N SER A 761 61.44 10.87 -14.15
CA SER A 761 60.23 11.29 -14.85
C SER A 761 60.11 10.68 -16.26
N GLY A 762 58.88 10.41 -16.73
CA GLY A 762 58.61 10.48 -18.17
C GLY A 762 57.46 9.63 -18.72
N LEU A 763 56.56 10.29 -19.47
CA LEU A 763 55.91 9.85 -20.73
C LEU A 763 54.95 8.61 -20.65
N ASP A 764 53.93 8.47 -21.49
CA ASP A 764 53.39 9.33 -22.56
C ASP A 764 51.87 9.15 -22.71
N SER A 765 51.25 9.91 -23.63
CA SER A 765 49.82 9.86 -23.94
C SER A 765 49.40 8.79 -24.97
N ASP A 766 48.07 8.63 -25.11
CA ASP A 766 47.32 8.13 -26.27
C ASP A 766 47.49 6.67 -26.76
N LEU A 767 46.40 5.91 -26.76
CA LEU A 767 45.69 5.57 -28.03
C LEU A 767 44.38 4.78 -27.82
N GLU A 768 43.52 4.95 -28.83
CA GLU A 768 42.12 4.57 -29.02
C GLU A 768 41.75 3.07 -28.83
N ALA A 769 40.55 2.83 -28.29
CA ALA A 769 39.51 1.96 -28.85
C ALA A 769 38.14 2.21 -28.18
#